data_AF-A0A3G9GAU2-F1
#
_entry.id   AF-A0A3G9GAU2-F1
#
_cell.length_a   1.000
_cell.length_b   1.000
_cell.length_c   1.000
_cell.angle_alpha   90.00
_cell.angle_beta   90.00
_cell.angle_gamma   90.00
#
_symmetry.space_group_name_H-M   'P 1'
#
loop_
_entity.id
_entity.type
_entity.pdbx_description
1 polymer ?
#
loop_
_entity_poly.entity_id
_entity_poly.type
_entity_poly.pdbx_seq_one_letter_code
_entity_poly.pdbx_strand_id
1 'polypeptide(L)'
;MPDSPNPSYYRLALFGTPVLLFLLFFNPAILDPTNIGWVMQGDWAQHFLGWHAYRNGADSFNHQDLLAHPTGLSILYTDSNPLFSLPLKLISPWLPDNFQFIGPWFLLCLCLQYVFALRLMERYAPTAWSALGGALLLCLLPTFYNRIGHDTLFAHWLILWSLYIFFAVETARGKAIGWVANLTLASLIHPYLLIMCLFIWAADQWQALQTIRRTRDAKALIGLAAAAGISATLCLIALWAGGAFSGTSPAGDGFGIYSMGLDGPFNPSGLPGFLSFLPKQEPRQAFEGFQYLGAGVLLLIAAAWWLTRRARKLGVDTALAPEPEDRDTRDVTAQAFERARTLKWVLIVLTVLAISTKIQIFGKTLIDIPLPEAAVPVLGVIRASGRLFWPVAYALVFLSLLVIYRAPKRNLWLGVIVGLQLLDLGAFAGHVKGLTARASDRTIVSVAKSPQWSQLIAASAQVNFVPPNALANQPVFYEMTYRAVSAKVPINTMYAARPNPKQEALEFSDYQRFLQGVRHPDQLYVYINPCLPHPSLRGQLRELDGIWFLPPVRADASIGRVPAPHPFPQNVMQPVARDKPAACLLDGDWALGEEGGVWTRGAEASLTLPDSVTIAPGSELRFTLNTARPARVSVLINGQVAQDYEMSKKVKEITVPLPVTSGTRGPLQVRFVIKDQAPPAEPVPQGMKRLKISQLGLFTGP
;
A
#
# COMPACT_ATOMS: atom_id res chain seq x y z
N MET A 1 -36.48 10.24 12.27
CA MET A 1 -37.43 10.90 13.19
C MET A 1 -36.88 12.28 13.51
N PRO A 2 -37.57 13.38 13.19
CA PRO A 2 -37.71 14.45 14.15
C PRO A 2 -38.80 14.05 15.17
N ASP A 3 -38.65 14.45 16.42
CA ASP A 3 -39.70 14.46 17.46
C ASP A 3 -39.96 13.17 18.25
N SER A 4 -38.90 12.58 18.81
CA SER A 4 -39.00 11.95 20.14
C SER A 4 -37.96 12.61 21.07
N PRO A 5 -38.26 12.84 22.36
CA PRO A 5 -37.29 13.42 23.30
C PRO A 5 -36.14 12.44 23.46
N ASN A 6 -35.10 12.60 22.65
CA ASN A 6 -33.96 11.70 22.66
C ASN A 6 -33.29 11.80 24.04
N PRO A 7 -33.32 10.74 24.84
CA PRO A 7 -32.78 10.77 26.18
C PRO A 7 -31.26 11.02 26.10
N SER A 8 -30.71 11.72 27.10
CA SER A 8 -29.31 12.19 27.14
C SER A 8 -28.28 11.11 26.76
N TYR A 9 -28.55 9.86 27.11
CA TYR A 9 -27.71 8.70 26.79
C TYR A 9 -27.61 8.41 25.28
N TYR A 10 -28.64 8.64 24.48
CA TYR A 10 -28.58 8.43 23.03
C TYR A 10 -27.68 9.47 22.35
N ARG A 11 -27.78 10.73 22.77
CA ARG A 11 -26.88 11.80 22.30
C ARG A 11 -25.44 11.52 22.71
N LEU A 12 -25.22 11.03 23.93
CA LEU A 12 -23.90 10.62 24.38
C LEU A 12 -23.35 9.46 23.54
N ALA A 13 -24.17 8.44 23.24
CA ALA A 13 -23.77 7.33 22.37
C ALA A 13 -23.50 7.79 20.92
N LEU A 14 -24.21 8.80 20.43
CA LEU A 14 -24.02 9.34 19.09
C LEU A 14 -22.64 10.00 18.91
N PHE A 15 -22.21 10.82 19.88
CA PHE A 15 -20.94 11.55 19.79
C PHE A 15 -19.77 10.84 20.47
N GLY A 16 -20.02 10.08 21.54
CA GLY A 16 -19.01 9.41 22.34
C GLY A 16 -18.46 8.14 21.71
N THR A 17 -19.28 7.37 20.98
CA THR A 17 -18.85 6.07 20.40
C THR A 17 -17.61 6.18 19.49
N PRO A 18 -17.56 7.07 18.46
CA PRO A 18 -16.37 7.15 17.61
C PRO A 18 -15.12 7.59 18.38
N VAL A 19 -15.25 8.46 19.38
CA VAL A 19 -14.13 8.89 20.25
C VAL A 19 -13.65 7.72 21.10
N LEU A 20 -14.56 6.94 21.69
CA LEU A 20 -14.20 5.75 22.47
C LEU A 20 -13.50 4.69 21.61
N LEU A 21 -14.00 4.44 20.40
CA LEU A 21 -13.33 3.55 19.44
C LEU A 21 -11.93 4.08 19.09
N PHE A 22 -11.80 5.38 18.87
CA PHE A 22 -10.49 5.98 18.62
C PHE A 22 -9.53 5.75 19.79
N LEU A 23 -9.94 6.01 21.03
CA LEU A 23 -9.11 5.81 22.22
C LEU A 23 -8.77 4.33 22.50
N LEU A 24 -9.64 3.42 22.05
CA LEU A 24 -9.43 1.97 22.15
C LEU A 24 -8.36 1.49 21.17
N PHE A 25 -8.40 1.97 19.93
CA PHE A 25 -7.53 1.50 18.84
C PHE A 25 -6.29 2.35 18.58
N PHE A 26 -6.24 3.60 19.05
CA PHE A 26 -5.19 4.56 18.72
C PHE A 26 -4.61 5.23 19.97
N ASN A 27 -3.36 5.66 19.87
CA ASN A 27 -2.77 6.58 20.84
C ASN A 27 -3.27 8.01 20.56
N PRO A 28 -3.91 8.72 21.52
CA PRO A 28 -4.43 10.06 21.29
C PRO A 28 -3.37 11.10 20.92
N ALA A 29 -2.09 10.85 21.22
CA ALA A 29 -0.98 11.72 20.84
C ALA A 29 -0.82 11.91 19.31
N ILE A 30 -1.42 11.03 18.49
CA ILE A 30 -1.45 11.21 17.03
C ILE A 30 -2.31 12.40 16.60
N LEU A 31 -3.23 12.88 17.43
CA LEU A 31 -4.10 14.01 17.08
C LEU A 31 -3.37 15.35 17.05
N ASP A 32 -2.19 15.44 17.66
CA ASP A 32 -1.37 16.65 17.60
C ASP A 32 -0.75 16.79 16.20
N PRO A 33 -1.15 17.80 15.41
CA PRO A 33 -0.66 17.97 14.05
C PRO A 33 0.84 18.30 14.00
N THR A 34 1.45 18.76 15.10
CA THR A 34 2.89 19.06 15.15
C THR A 34 3.75 17.84 15.48
N ASN A 35 3.13 16.73 15.87
CA ASN A 35 3.81 15.49 16.21
C ASN A 35 4.02 14.62 14.97
N ILE A 36 5.15 14.81 14.29
CA ILE A 36 5.46 14.07 13.06
C ILE A 36 6.35 12.84 13.28
N GLY A 37 6.91 12.65 14.49
CA GLY A 37 7.86 11.55 14.75
C GLY A 37 7.27 10.16 14.46
N TRP A 38 5.99 9.95 14.78
CA TRP A 38 5.31 8.68 14.55
C TRP A 38 4.95 8.40 13.09
N VAL A 39 4.84 9.44 12.24
CA VAL A 39 4.53 9.26 10.81
C VAL A 39 5.76 8.98 9.97
N MET A 40 6.98 9.09 10.52
CA MET A 40 8.25 8.87 9.79
C MET A 40 8.60 7.38 9.61
N GLN A 41 7.60 6.56 9.25
CA GLN A 41 7.75 5.13 8.98
C GLN A 41 6.75 4.64 7.91
N GLY A 42 7.16 3.65 7.10
CA GLY A 42 6.28 2.99 6.13
C GLY A 42 5.56 3.95 5.17
N ASP A 43 4.30 3.65 4.85
CA ASP A 43 3.50 4.48 3.93
C ASP A 43 3.12 5.83 4.57
N TRP A 44 3.03 5.94 5.91
CA TRP A 44 2.81 7.25 6.56
C TRP A 44 3.91 8.25 6.23
N ALA A 45 5.17 7.79 6.15
CA ALA A 45 6.29 8.66 5.79
C ALA A 45 6.17 9.08 4.33
N GLN A 46 5.77 8.15 3.46
CA GLN A 46 5.51 8.44 2.06
C GLN A 46 4.50 9.57 1.90
N HIS A 47 3.34 9.45 2.55
CA HIS A 47 2.23 10.40 2.43
C HIS A 47 2.58 11.73 3.10
N PHE A 48 3.24 11.69 4.27
CA PHE A 48 3.67 12.90 4.96
C PHE A 48 4.74 13.65 4.16
N LEU A 49 5.78 12.96 3.66
CA LEU A 49 6.85 13.60 2.89
C LEU A 49 6.34 14.15 1.56
N GLY A 50 5.39 13.46 0.91
CA GLY A 50 4.71 13.98 -0.28
C GLY A 50 3.96 15.29 -0.01
N TRP A 51 3.16 15.33 1.06
CA TRP A 51 2.50 16.56 1.54
C TRP A 51 3.52 17.64 1.89
N HIS A 52 4.58 17.29 2.62
CA HIS A 52 5.63 18.21 3.06
C HIS A 52 6.37 18.84 1.88
N ALA A 53 6.65 18.05 0.83
CA ALA A 53 7.25 18.54 -0.40
C ALA A 53 6.32 19.45 -1.17
N TYR A 54 5.05 19.05 -1.31
CA TYR A 54 4.05 19.87 -1.98
C TYR A 54 3.86 21.23 -1.29
N ARG A 55 3.77 21.28 0.06
CA ARG A 55 3.65 22.55 0.78
C ARG A 55 4.90 23.44 0.65
N ASN A 56 6.10 22.87 0.55
CA ASN A 56 7.35 23.64 0.56
C ASN A 56 7.89 24.04 -0.82
N GLY A 57 7.59 23.28 -1.88
CA GLY A 57 8.21 23.51 -3.19
C GLY A 57 7.35 23.21 -4.41
N ALA A 58 6.02 23.13 -4.27
CA ALA A 58 5.13 23.15 -5.42
C ALA A 58 4.86 24.59 -5.89
N ASP A 59 5.22 24.86 -7.15
CA ASP A 59 4.81 26.06 -7.89
C ASP A 59 3.53 25.82 -8.72
N SER A 60 3.15 24.55 -8.91
CA SER A 60 1.96 24.17 -9.66
C SER A 60 0.77 23.82 -8.75
N PHE A 61 -0.42 23.68 -9.35
CA PHE A 61 -1.64 23.38 -8.61
C PHE A 61 -1.61 22.04 -7.87
N ASN A 62 -1.01 20.98 -8.42
CA ASN A 62 -1.09 19.63 -7.85
C ASN A 62 0.20 18.80 -8.01
N HIS A 63 1.29 19.45 -8.40
CA HIS A 63 2.58 18.81 -8.69
C HIS A 63 3.73 19.56 -8.01
N GLN A 64 4.70 18.80 -7.49
CA GLN A 64 5.87 19.30 -6.77
C GLN A 64 7.16 18.75 -7.40
N ASP A 65 8.25 19.50 -7.27
CA ASP A 65 9.54 19.16 -7.90
C ASP A 65 10.67 18.87 -6.91
N LEU A 66 10.39 18.87 -5.60
CA LEU A 66 11.39 18.58 -4.55
C LEU A 66 11.69 17.09 -4.42
N LEU A 67 10.71 16.22 -4.61
CA LEU A 67 10.88 14.76 -4.60
C LEU A 67 10.91 14.25 -6.03
N ALA A 68 11.79 13.28 -6.30
CA ALA A 68 11.97 12.70 -7.64
C ALA A 68 12.38 13.78 -8.68
N HIS A 69 13.26 14.70 -8.27
CA HIS A 69 13.76 15.76 -9.13
C HIS A 69 14.59 15.16 -10.29
N PRO A 70 14.50 15.70 -11.53
CA PRO A 70 13.78 16.91 -11.95
C PRO A 70 12.36 16.67 -12.46
N THR A 71 11.86 15.43 -12.47
CA THR A 71 10.51 15.18 -13.02
C THR A 71 9.40 15.57 -12.06
N GLY A 72 9.66 15.48 -10.75
CA GLY A 72 8.67 15.75 -9.73
C GLY A 72 7.56 14.70 -9.68
N LEU A 73 6.61 14.89 -8.78
CA LEU A 73 5.43 14.03 -8.64
C LEU A 73 4.18 14.86 -8.35
N SER A 74 3.05 14.40 -8.87
CA SER A 74 1.76 14.90 -8.40
C SER A 74 1.45 14.35 -7.02
N ILE A 75 0.62 15.07 -6.26
CA ILE A 75 0.23 14.70 -4.89
C ILE A 75 -0.31 13.27 -4.85
N LEU A 76 -1.13 12.87 -5.81
CA LEU A 76 -1.70 11.52 -5.90
C LEU A 76 -0.63 10.43 -6.06
N TYR A 77 0.48 10.69 -6.76
CA TYR A 77 1.57 9.71 -6.93
C TYR A 77 2.56 9.67 -5.76
N THR A 78 2.45 10.59 -4.81
CA THR A 78 3.05 10.44 -3.48
C THR A 78 2.11 9.74 -2.49
N ASP A 79 0.89 9.39 -2.92
CA ASP A 79 -0.20 8.82 -2.11
C ASP A 79 -0.60 9.68 -0.90
N SER A 80 -0.21 10.96 -0.93
CA SER A 80 -0.74 11.99 -0.05
C SER A 80 -2.20 12.26 -0.38
N ASN A 81 -3.05 12.53 0.61
CA ASN A 81 -4.49 12.76 0.42
C ASN A 81 -4.80 14.12 -0.26
N PRO A 82 -5.19 14.18 -1.56
CA PRO A 82 -5.44 15.45 -2.24
C PRO A 82 -6.56 16.30 -1.61
N LEU A 83 -7.57 15.68 -1.01
CA LEU A 83 -8.68 16.38 -0.34
C LEU A 83 -8.17 17.33 0.76
N PHE A 84 -7.10 16.95 1.46
CA PHE A 84 -6.47 17.76 2.49
C PHE A 84 -5.31 18.58 1.95
N SER A 85 -4.45 17.98 1.15
CA SER A 85 -3.25 18.65 0.65
C SER A 85 -3.56 19.89 -0.19
N LEU A 86 -4.56 19.85 -1.09
CA LEU A 86 -4.87 21.00 -1.96
C LEU A 86 -5.37 22.21 -1.16
N PRO A 87 -6.38 22.10 -0.28
CA PRO A 87 -6.82 23.26 0.51
C PRO A 87 -5.78 23.71 1.55
N LEU A 88 -5.08 22.77 2.21
CA LEU A 88 -4.10 23.12 3.24
C LEU A 88 -2.88 23.82 2.64
N LYS A 89 -2.53 23.57 1.39
CA LYS A 89 -1.45 24.31 0.70
C LYS A 89 -1.73 25.80 0.64
N LEU A 90 -2.98 26.20 0.40
CA LEU A 90 -3.37 27.62 0.30
C LEU A 90 -3.13 28.38 1.62
N ILE A 91 -3.22 27.69 2.75
CA ILE A 91 -3.00 28.25 4.08
C ILE A 91 -1.66 27.80 4.70
N SER A 92 -0.81 27.13 3.93
CA SER A 92 0.46 26.56 4.43
C SER A 92 1.42 27.55 5.09
N PRO A 93 1.44 28.87 4.73
CA PRO A 93 2.24 29.85 5.46
C PRO A 93 1.81 30.08 6.92
N TRP A 94 0.58 29.71 7.29
CA TRP A 94 0.07 29.81 8.67
C TRP A 94 0.14 28.49 9.44
N LEU A 95 0.51 27.39 8.77
CA LEU A 95 0.67 26.10 9.40
C LEU A 95 2.07 26.01 10.02
N PRO A 96 2.23 25.36 11.19
CA PRO A 96 3.54 25.07 11.75
C PRO A 96 4.47 24.37 10.75
N ASP A 97 5.78 24.53 10.92
CA ASP A 97 6.78 23.87 10.05
C ASP A 97 6.57 22.36 9.99
N ASN A 98 6.34 21.77 11.16
CA ASN A 98 5.92 20.37 11.32
C ASN A 98 4.39 20.30 11.35
N PHE A 99 3.80 19.74 10.30
CA PHE A 99 2.34 19.62 10.21
C PHE A 99 1.92 18.32 9.50
N GLN A 100 1.36 17.40 10.28
CA GLN A 100 0.65 16.21 9.79
C GLN A 100 -0.85 16.34 10.05
N PHE A 101 -1.66 15.84 9.12
CA PHE A 101 -3.12 15.73 9.29
C PHE A 101 -3.60 14.26 9.38
N ILE A 102 -2.69 13.29 9.34
CA ILE A 102 -2.96 11.84 9.31
C ILE A 102 -3.69 11.38 10.57
N GLY A 103 -3.26 11.83 11.75
CA GLY A 103 -3.91 11.46 13.02
C GLY A 103 -5.33 12.02 13.15
N PRO A 104 -5.54 13.34 12.97
CA PRO A 104 -6.89 13.91 12.87
C PRO A 104 -7.77 13.26 11.80
N TRP A 105 -7.17 12.85 10.67
CA TRP A 105 -7.85 12.13 9.60
C TRP A 105 -8.38 10.76 10.04
N PHE A 106 -7.65 9.99 10.85
CA PHE A 106 -8.16 8.73 11.41
C PHE A 106 -9.41 8.95 12.27
N LEU A 107 -9.42 9.97 13.14
CA LEU A 107 -10.58 10.30 13.96
C LEU A 107 -11.77 10.73 13.08
N LEU A 108 -11.53 11.58 12.07
CA LEU A 108 -12.57 11.99 11.13
C LEU A 108 -13.16 10.78 10.40
N CYS A 109 -12.34 9.86 9.93
CA CYS A 109 -12.79 8.63 9.28
C CYS A 109 -13.63 7.76 10.20
N LEU A 110 -13.28 7.62 11.49
CA LEU A 110 -14.10 6.89 12.46
C LEU A 110 -15.45 7.58 12.70
N CYS A 111 -15.45 8.90 12.85
CA CYS A 111 -16.68 9.67 12.98
C CYS A 111 -17.60 9.48 11.77
N LEU A 112 -17.06 9.60 10.54
CA LEU A 112 -17.82 9.41 9.31
C LEU A 112 -18.26 7.96 9.12
N GLN A 113 -17.42 6.97 9.46
CA GLN A 113 -17.75 5.55 9.44
C GLN A 113 -18.98 5.29 10.31
N TYR A 114 -18.96 5.81 11.54
CA TYR A 114 -20.06 5.66 12.47
C TYR A 114 -21.33 6.40 12.02
N VAL A 115 -21.20 7.63 11.53
CA VAL A 115 -22.33 8.41 11.01
C VAL A 115 -23.02 7.67 9.86
N PHE A 116 -22.27 7.22 8.85
CA PHE A 116 -22.87 6.51 7.71
C PHE A 116 -23.38 5.11 8.08
N ALA A 117 -22.73 4.41 9.00
CA ALA A 117 -23.24 3.17 9.56
C ALA A 117 -24.60 3.39 10.25
N LEU A 118 -24.70 4.41 11.11
CA LEU A 118 -25.94 4.72 11.82
C LEU A 118 -27.03 5.17 10.86
N ARG A 119 -26.73 6.08 9.92
CA ARG A 119 -27.68 6.52 8.88
C ARG A 119 -28.20 5.37 8.02
N LEU A 120 -27.33 4.41 7.69
CA LEU A 120 -27.72 3.19 6.99
C LEU A 120 -28.66 2.35 7.84
N MET A 121 -28.44 2.24 9.15
CA MET A 121 -29.24 1.42 10.05
C MET A 121 -30.57 2.04 10.53
N GLU A 122 -30.62 3.36 10.74
CA GLU A 122 -31.76 4.10 11.32
C GLU A 122 -33.10 3.81 10.62
N ARG A 123 -33.06 3.57 9.31
CA ARG A 123 -34.26 3.28 8.52
C ARG A 123 -34.84 1.90 8.78
N TYR A 124 -34.00 0.93 9.14
CA TYR A 124 -34.34 -0.49 9.19
C TYR A 124 -34.36 -1.08 10.60
N ALA A 125 -33.78 -0.37 11.57
CA ALA A 125 -33.75 -0.79 12.95
C ALA A 125 -35.14 -0.65 13.62
N PRO A 126 -35.60 -1.66 14.40
CA PRO A 126 -36.84 -1.57 15.16
C PRO A 126 -36.81 -0.52 16.27
N THR A 127 -35.62 -0.33 16.88
CA THR A 127 -35.38 0.61 17.98
C THR A 127 -34.06 1.37 17.80
N ALA A 128 -33.91 2.49 18.50
CA ALA A 128 -32.68 3.28 18.51
C ALA A 128 -31.45 2.47 18.96
N TRP A 129 -31.60 1.63 20.00
CA TRP A 129 -30.54 0.74 20.48
C TRP A 129 -30.15 -0.33 19.46
N SER A 130 -31.12 -0.86 18.71
CA SER A 130 -30.83 -1.78 17.60
C SER A 130 -29.99 -1.07 16.53
N ALA A 131 -30.35 0.18 16.18
CA ALA A 131 -29.60 0.98 15.21
C ALA A 131 -28.15 1.21 15.66
N LEU A 132 -27.95 1.56 16.94
CA LEU A 132 -26.61 1.73 17.54
C LEU A 132 -25.80 0.42 17.51
N GLY A 133 -26.41 -0.70 17.89
CA GLY A 133 -25.74 -2.01 17.85
C GLY A 133 -25.32 -2.43 16.44
N GLY A 134 -26.19 -2.22 15.45
CA GLY A 134 -25.84 -2.46 14.05
C GLY A 134 -24.76 -1.52 13.51
N ALA A 135 -24.83 -0.23 13.87
CA ALA A 135 -23.82 0.75 13.50
C ALA A 135 -22.46 0.40 14.11
N LEU A 136 -22.43 0.00 15.38
CA LEU A 136 -21.24 -0.43 16.07
C LEU A 136 -20.60 -1.65 15.38
N LEU A 137 -21.39 -2.65 14.99
CA LEU A 137 -20.86 -3.82 14.25
C LEU A 137 -20.21 -3.43 12.92
N LEU A 138 -20.78 -2.47 12.18
CA LEU A 138 -20.18 -1.94 10.94
C LEU A 138 -18.90 -1.11 11.20
N CYS A 139 -18.66 -0.67 12.44
CA CYS A 139 -17.43 0.01 12.86
C CYS A 139 -16.39 -0.93 13.49
N LEU A 140 -16.73 -2.20 13.74
CA LEU A 140 -15.89 -3.16 14.47
C LEU A 140 -15.28 -4.25 13.58
N LEU A 141 -15.21 -4.06 12.27
CA LEU A 141 -14.55 -5.04 11.38
C LEU A 141 -13.02 -4.97 11.56
N PRO A 142 -12.31 -6.08 11.87
CA PRO A 142 -10.85 -6.10 11.93
C PRO A 142 -10.19 -5.62 10.62
N THR A 143 -10.76 -5.99 9.45
CA THR A 143 -10.26 -5.56 8.14
C THR A 143 -10.16 -4.02 8.00
N PHE A 144 -11.06 -3.28 8.64
CA PHE A 144 -11.04 -1.82 8.64
C PHE A 144 -9.84 -1.27 9.43
N TYR A 145 -9.62 -1.74 10.65
CA TYR A 145 -8.48 -1.27 11.47
C TYR A 145 -7.13 -1.78 10.97
N ASN A 146 -7.08 -2.93 10.30
CA ASN A 146 -5.85 -3.43 9.70
C ASN A 146 -5.36 -2.54 8.54
N ARG A 147 -6.14 -1.53 8.11
CA ARG A 147 -5.70 -0.50 7.15
C ARG A 147 -4.97 0.67 7.79
N ILE A 148 -4.74 0.66 9.10
CA ILE A 148 -4.02 1.72 9.80
C ILE A 148 -2.68 2.07 9.13
N GLY A 149 -1.96 1.09 8.57
CA GLY A 149 -0.70 1.31 7.86
C GLY A 149 -0.79 2.15 6.58
N HIS A 150 -2.00 2.43 6.07
CA HIS A 150 -2.25 3.16 4.82
C HIS A 150 -3.46 4.08 5.04
N ASP A 151 -3.23 5.28 5.54
CA ASP A 151 -4.25 6.16 6.10
C ASP A 151 -5.32 6.61 5.11
N THR A 152 -4.99 6.86 3.84
CA THR A 152 -5.96 7.21 2.78
C THR A 152 -7.00 6.10 2.56
N LEU A 153 -6.63 4.83 2.72
CA LEU A 153 -7.53 3.68 2.64
C LEU A 153 -8.43 3.54 3.86
N PHE A 154 -8.16 4.23 4.96
CA PHE A 154 -8.99 4.21 6.15
C PHE A 154 -10.35 4.92 5.94
N ALA A 155 -10.61 5.50 4.76
CA ALA A 155 -11.91 6.09 4.40
C ALA A 155 -12.97 5.07 3.96
N HIS A 156 -13.11 3.93 4.65
CA HIS A 156 -14.17 2.94 4.39
C HIS A 156 -15.59 3.52 4.50
N TRP A 157 -15.74 4.67 5.18
CA TRP A 157 -16.99 5.39 5.30
C TRP A 157 -17.56 5.80 3.94
N LEU A 158 -16.71 5.96 2.90
CA LEU A 158 -17.17 6.18 1.52
C LEU A 158 -18.00 5.00 1.00
N ILE A 159 -17.61 3.77 1.34
CA ILE A 159 -18.34 2.54 0.96
C ILE A 159 -19.67 2.48 1.71
N LEU A 160 -19.67 2.75 3.02
CA LEU A 160 -20.90 2.82 3.79
C LEU A 160 -21.84 3.93 3.30
N TRP A 161 -21.29 5.07 2.89
CA TRP A 161 -22.06 6.15 2.30
C TRP A 161 -22.67 5.73 0.95
N SER A 162 -21.92 5.04 0.10
CA SER A 162 -22.46 4.47 -1.14
C SER A 162 -23.62 3.49 -0.87
N LEU A 163 -23.48 2.62 0.14
CA LEU A 163 -24.56 1.73 0.57
C LEU A 163 -25.76 2.50 1.14
N TYR A 164 -25.53 3.58 1.90
CA TYR A 164 -26.58 4.47 2.38
C TYR A 164 -27.34 5.14 1.22
N ILE A 165 -26.64 5.67 0.22
CA ILE A 165 -27.28 6.26 -0.97
C ILE A 165 -28.11 5.20 -1.71
N PHE A 166 -27.54 4.00 -1.91
CA PHE A 166 -28.20 2.90 -2.61
C PHE A 166 -29.47 2.41 -1.89
N PHE A 167 -29.39 2.16 -0.57
CA PHE A 167 -30.47 1.56 0.20
C PHE A 167 -31.44 2.57 0.81
N ALA A 168 -30.96 3.67 1.39
CA ALA A 168 -31.78 4.52 2.25
C ALA A 168 -32.30 5.79 1.57
N VAL A 169 -31.58 6.34 0.58
CA VAL A 169 -32.01 7.55 -0.15
C VAL A 169 -33.05 7.19 -1.21
N GLU A 170 -34.15 7.95 -1.25
CA GLU A 170 -35.31 7.64 -2.10
C GLU A 170 -35.51 8.62 -3.25
N THR A 171 -35.19 9.90 -3.04
CA THR A 171 -35.44 10.93 -4.04
C THR A 171 -34.34 10.92 -5.10
N ALA A 172 -34.72 11.06 -6.37
CA ALA A 172 -33.77 11.11 -7.49
C ALA A 172 -32.75 12.24 -7.32
N ARG A 173 -33.20 13.43 -6.87
CA ARG A 173 -32.33 14.56 -6.55
C ARG A 173 -31.37 14.25 -5.40
N GLY A 174 -31.85 13.60 -4.33
CA GLY A 174 -31.01 13.20 -3.21
C GLY A 174 -29.93 12.21 -3.62
N LYS A 175 -30.28 11.21 -4.44
CA LYS A 175 -29.31 10.26 -5.01
C LYS A 175 -28.28 10.95 -5.90
N ALA A 176 -28.72 11.85 -6.79
CA ALA A 176 -27.82 12.60 -7.67
C ALA A 176 -26.79 13.41 -6.87
N ILE A 177 -27.24 14.20 -5.88
CA ILE A 177 -26.33 14.99 -5.02
C ILE A 177 -25.41 14.07 -4.21
N GLY A 178 -25.96 13.00 -3.63
CA GLY A 178 -25.20 12.04 -2.85
C GLY A 178 -24.09 11.38 -3.66
N TRP A 179 -24.38 10.92 -4.88
CA TRP A 179 -23.41 10.29 -5.76
C TRP A 179 -22.36 11.25 -6.30
N VAL A 180 -22.75 12.47 -6.69
CA VAL A 180 -21.80 13.52 -7.07
C VAL A 180 -20.80 13.75 -5.94
N ALA A 181 -21.29 13.95 -4.71
CA ALA A 181 -20.42 14.22 -3.57
C ALA A 181 -19.55 13.01 -3.21
N ASN A 182 -20.12 11.80 -3.18
CA ASN A 182 -19.40 10.57 -2.87
C ASN A 182 -18.28 10.26 -3.86
N LEU A 183 -18.55 10.32 -5.17
CA LEU A 183 -17.55 10.05 -6.20
C LEU A 183 -16.48 11.14 -6.26
N THR A 184 -16.85 12.41 -6.10
CA THR A 184 -15.88 13.52 -6.06
C THR A 184 -14.91 13.37 -4.88
N LEU A 185 -15.43 13.05 -3.69
CA LEU A 185 -14.60 12.85 -2.50
C LEU A 185 -13.75 11.58 -2.63
N ALA A 186 -14.30 10.48 -3.15
CA ALA A 186 -13.53 9.25 -3.37
C ALA A 186 -12.37 9.48 -4.36
N SER A 187 -12.58 10.25 -5.43
CA SER A 187 -11.53 10.65 -6.39
C SER A 187 -10.40 11.45 -5.75
N LEU A 188 -10.71 12.31 -4.78
CA LEU A 188 -9.74 13.13 -4.06
C LEU A 188 -9.14 12.44 -2.83
N ILE A 189 -9.54 11.22 -2.50
CA ILE A 189 -9.02 10.49 -1.34
C ILE A 189 -8.19 9.30 -1.80
N HIS A 190 -8.77 8.36 -2.58
CA HIS A 190 -8.06 7.17 -2.97
C HIS A 190 -8.70 6.40 -4.14
N PRO A 191 -7.94 6.00 -5.19
CA PRO A 191 -8.48 5.30 -6.36
C PRO A 191 -9.20 3.97 -6.08
N TYR A 192 -8.74 3.18 -5.10
CA TYR A 192 -9.42 1.91 -4.76
C TYR A 192 -10.82 2.14 -4.21
N LEU A 193 -11.00 3.16 -3.35
CA LEU A 193 -12.30 3.49 -2.79
C LEU A 193 -13.21 4.04 -3.89
N LEU A 194 -12.68 4.85 -4.81
CA LEU A 194 -13.41 5.30 -6.00
C LEU A 194 -13.93 4.13 -6.83
N ILE A 195 -13.08 3.13 -7.14
CA ILE A 195 -13.49 1.95 -7.91
C ILE A 195 -14.66 1.24 -7.21
N MET A 196 -14.56 1.02 -5.90
CA MET A 196 -15.62 0.38 -5.12
C MET A 196 -16.93 1.19 -5.15
N CYS A 197 -16.85 2.52 -4.98
CA CYS A 197 -18.01 3.41 -5.05
C CYS A 197 -18.63 3.40 -6.45
N LEU A 198 -17.83 3.39 -7.52
CA LEU A 198 -18.30 3.31 -8.92
C LEU A 198 -19.05 2.02 -9.20
N PHE A 199 -18.63 0.89 -8.64
CA PHE A 199 -19.35 -0.38 -8.77
C PHE A 199 -20.75 -0.32 -8.14
N ILE A 200 -20.88 0.28 -6.94
CA ILE A 200 -22.18 0.44 -6.27
C ILE A 200 -23.04 1.49 -7.00
N TRP A 201 -22.44 2.59 -7.44
CA TRP A 201 -23.09 3.61 -8.26
C TRP A 201 -23.66 3.01 -9.55
N ALA A 202 -22.89 2.20 -10.27
CA ALA A 202 -23.33 1.54 -11.49
C ALA A 202 -24.53 0.60 -11.24
N ALA A 203 -24.55 -0.12 -10.11
CA ALA A 203 -25.70 -0.92 -9.71
C ALA A 203 -26.97 -0.07 -9.49
N ASP A 204 -26.81 1.12 -8.91
CA ASP A 204 -27.90 2.07 -8.69
C ASP A 204 -28.44 2.64 -10.01
N GLN A 205 -27.54 3.09 -10.89
CA GLN A 205 -27.89 3.60 -12.22
C GLN A 205 -28.61 2.53 -13.04
N TRP A 206 -28.12 1.29 -13.01
CA TRP A 206 -28.74 0.16 -13.69
C TRP A 206 -30.14 -0.14 -13.16
N GLN A 207 -30.34 -0.15 -11.85
CA GLN A 207 -31.65 -0.34 -11.24
C GLN A 207 -32.64 0.77 -11.60
N ALA A 208 -32.19 2.03 -11.58
CA ALA A 208 -32.99 3.18 -12.00
C ALA A 208 -33.38 3.08 -13.48
N LEU A 209 -32.43 2.74 -14.35
CA LEU A 209 -32.66 2.55 -15.78
C LEU A 209 -33.68 1.44 -16.07
N GLN A 210 -33.60 0.31 -15.36
CA GLN A 210 -34.59 -0.77 -15.51
C GLN A 210 -36.00 -0.32 -15.14
N THR A 211 -36.13 0.44 -14.05
CA THR A 211 -37.43 1.00 -13.60
C THR A 211 -37.98 1.97 -14.65
N ILE A 212 -37.16 2.90 -15.13
CA ILE A 212 -37.56 3.91 -16.13
C ILE A 212 -37.92 3.26 -17.46
N ARG A 213 -37.18 2.24 -17.90
CA ARG A 213 -37.50 1.49 -19.14
C ARG A 213 -38.86 0.78 -19.05
N ARG A 214 -39.24 0.30 -17.86
CA ARG A 214 -40.57 -0.30 -17.64
C ARG A 214 -41.69 0.74 -17.66
N THR A 215 -41.46 1.92 -17.11
CA THR A 215 -42.45 3.01 -17.08
C THR A 215 -42.47 3.87 -18.36
N ARG A 216 -41.46 3.74 -19.23
CA ARG A 216 -41.26 4.53 -20.46
C ARG A 216 -41.22 6.05 -20.22
N ASP A 217 -40.72 6.48 -19.06
CA ASP A 217 -40.62 7.89 -18.71
C ASP A 217 -39.36 8.55 -19.30
N ALA A 218 -39.54 9.27 -20.41
CA ALA A 218 -38.45 9.97 -21.09
C ALA A 218 -37.82 11.09 -20.25
N LYS A 219 -38.60 11.78 -19.40
CA LYS A 219 -38.07 12.87 -18.55
C LYS A 219 -37.20 12.30 -17.44
N ALA A 220 -37.62 11.19 -16.83
CA ALA A 220 -36.81 10.47 -15.85
C ALA A 220 -35.51 9.93 -16.47
N LEU A 221 -35.55 9.47 -17.73
CA LEU A 221 -34.35 9.02 -18.45
C LEU A 221 -33.35 10.17 -18.68
N ILE A 222 -33.83 11.33 -19.13
CA ILE A 222 -32.99 12.54 -19.29
C ILE A 222 -32.41 12.96 -17.94
N GLY A 223 -33.23 12.97 -16.88
CA GLY A 223 -32.78 13.29 -15.53
C GLY A 223 -31.70 12.34 -15.01
N LEU A 224 -31.85 11.03 -15.23
CA LEU A 224 -30.86 10.02 -14.87
C LEU A 224 -29.56 10.22 -15.67
N ALA A 225 -29.65 10.42 -16.99
CA ALA A 225 -28.50 10.64 -17.85
C ALA A 225 -27.74 11.93 -17.47
N ALA A 226 -28.45 13.02 -17.18
CA ALA A 226 -27.85 14.26 -16.73
C ALA A 226 -27.16 14.10 -15.37
N ALA A 227 -27.80 13.45 -14.40
CA ALA A 227 -27.20 13.17 -13.09
C ALA A 227 -25.95 12.29 -13.21
N ALA A 228 -26.00 11.26 -14.05
CA ALA A 228 -24.86 10.39 -14.31
C ALA A 228 -23.72 11.13 -15.00
N GLY A 229 -24.02 11.96 -15.99
CA GLY A 229 -23.06 12.82 -16.69
C GLY A 229 -22.38 13.81 -15.74
N ILE A 230 -23.14 14.50 -14.89
CA ILE A 230 -22.57 15.42 -13.88
C ILE A 230 -21.67 14.68 -12.90
N SER A 231 -22.11 13.51 -12.42
CA SER A 231 -21.32 12.68 -11.51
C SER A 231 -19.99 12.25 -12.14
N ALA A 232 -20.01 11.79 -13.39
CA ALA A 232 -18.82 11.39 -14.13
C ALA A 232 -17.89 12.58 -14.40
N THR A 233 -18.42 13.72 -14.84
CA THR A 233 -17.64 14.93 -15.12
C THR A 233 -16.94 15.45 -13.86
N LEU A 234 -17.65 15.57 -12.74
CA LEU A 234 -17.04 16.04 -11.49
C LEU A 234 -16.04 15.04 -10.92
N CYS A 235 -16.29 13.74 -11.07
CA CYS A 235 -15.33 12.68 -10.75
C CYS A 235 -14.02 12.85 -11.54
N LEU A 236 -14.10 13.13 -12.85
CA LEU A 236 -12.93 13.34 -13.70
C LEU A 236 -12.19 14.64 -13.36
N ILE A 237 -12.92 15.72 -13.09
CA ILE A 237 -12.33 16.99 -12.63
C ILE A 237 -11.59 16.77 -11.30
N ALA A 238 -12.16 16.00 -10.38
CA ALA A 238 -11.53 15.66 -9.11
C ALA A 238 -10.26 14.82 -9.29
N LEU A 239 -10.27 13.81 -10.17
CA LEU A 239 -9.06 13.04 -10.51
C LEU A 239 -7.98 13.92 -11.14
N TRP A 240 -8.37 14.83 -12.03
CA TRP A 240 -7.46 15.83 -12.60
C TRP A 240 -6.89 16.74 -11.52
N ALA A 241 -7.72 17.25 -10.61
CA ALA A 241 -7.30 18.10 -9.52
C ALA A 241 -6.30 17.39 -8.60
N GLY A 242 -6.52 16.11 -8.28
CA GLY A 242 -5.57 15.29 -7.53
C GLY A 242 -4.27 14.95 -8.28
N GLY A 243 -4.22 15.16 -9.60
CA GLY A 243 -3.04 14.94 -10.43
C GLY A 243 -2.93 13.54 -11.01
N ALA A 244 -4.05 12.82 -11.19
CA ALA A 244 -4.07 11.48 -11.78
C ALA A 244 -3.54 11.44 -13.23
N PHE A 245 -3.69 12.53 -13.98
CA PHE A 245 -3.35 12.63 -15.40
C PHE A 245 -1.96 13.26 -15.66
N SER A 246 -1.03 13.21 -14.70
CA SER A 246 0.32 13.81 -14.83
C SER A 246 1.30 13.02 -15.72
N GLY A 247 0.84 11.99 -16.43
CA GLY A 247 1.66 11.17 -17.34
C GLY A 247 2.35 9.96 -16.70
N THR A 248 2.15 9.73 -15.40
CA THR A 248 2.57 8.49 -14.73
C THR A 248 1.56 7.38 -15.00
N SER A 249 2.04 6.15 -15.23
CA SER A 249 1.15 5.00 -15.46
C SER A 249 0.37 4.64 -14.19
N PRO A 250 -0.96 4.46 -14.26
CA PRO A 250 -1.75 4.01 -13.12
C PRO A 250 -1.59 2.50 -12.84
N ALA A 251 -1.04 1.75 -13.80
CA ALA A 251 -0.82 0.31 -13.66
C ALA A 251 0.43 0.02 -12.83
N GLY A 252 0.47 -1.14 -12.18
CA GLY A 252 1.69 -1.67 -11.59
C GLY A 252 1.54 -3.13 -11.22
N ASP A 253 2.67 -3.73 -10.84
CA ASP A 253 2.73 -5.16 -10.61
C ASP A 253 2.08 -5.57 -9.29
N GLY A 254 1.55 -6.80 -9.25
CA GLY A 254 1.03 -7.41 -8.03
C GLY A 254 -0.37 -7.99 -8.13
N PHE A 255 -1.07 -7.85 -9.26
CA PHE A 255 -2.35 -8.53 -9.47
C PHE A 255 -2.18 -10.06 -9.29
N GLY A 256 -3.10 -10.69 -8.57
CA GLY A 256 -2.97 -12.09 -8.13
C GLY A 256 -2.08 -12.29 -6.89
N ILE A 257 -1.03 -11.48 -6.70
CA ILE A 257 -0.12 -11.57 -5.55
C ILE A 257 -0.76 -10.97 -4.30
N TYR A 258 -1.31 -9.77 -4.40
CA TYR A 258 -1.97 -9.03 -3.31
C TYR A 258 -3.49 -9.31 -3.25
N SER A 259 -3.86 -10.56 -3.54
CA SER A 259 -5.24 -11.05 -3.60
C SER A 259 -5.76 -11.47 -2.21
N MET A 260 -7.06 -11.70 -2.12
CA MET A 260 -7.70 -12.28 -0.93
C MET A 260 -7.64 -13.81 -0.98
N GLY A 261 -7.14 -14.46 0.08
CA GLY A 261 -7.28 -15.91 0.24
C GLY A 261 -8.74 -16.32 0.48
N LEU A 262 -9.13 -17.54 0.11
CA LEU A 262 -10.50 -18.04 0.32
C LEU A 262 -10.91 -18.08 1.81
N ASP A 263 -9.91 -18.19 2.68
CA ASP A 263 -10.03 -18.15 4.13
C ASP A 263 -10.03 -16.72 4.71
N GLY A 264 -9.77 -15.69 3.89
CA GLY A 264 -9.64 -14.29 4.32
C GLY A 264 -10.80 -13.79 5.21
N PRO A 265 -12.08 -14.04 4.89
CA PRO A 265 -13.20 -13.58 5.72
C PRO A 265 -13.20 -14.09 7.17
N PHE A 266 -12.55 -15.23 7.44
CA PHE A 266 -12.54 -15.86 8.76
C PHE A 266 -11.15 -16.16 9.33
N ASN A 267 -10.07 -15.86 8.60
CA ASN A 267 -8.71 -16.08 9.05
C ASN A 267 -8.02 -14.75 9.44
N PRO A 268 -7.66 -14.53 10.72
CA PRO A 268 -6.93 -13.34 11.16
C PRO A 268 -5.43 -13.37 10.79
N SER A 269 -4.95 -14.42 10.10
CA SER A 269 -3.59 -14.56 9.59
C SER A 269 -2.49 -14.34 10.64
N GLY A 270 -2.74 -14.84 11.86
CA GLY A 270 -1.82 -14.72 12.98
C GLY A 270 -1.84 -13.37 13.71
N LEU A 271 -2.75 -12.45 13.36
CA LEU A 271 -3.05 -11.31 14.21
C LEU A 271 -3.81 -11.78 15.47
N PRO A 272 -3.63 -11.11 16.63
CA PRO A 272 -4.29 -11.50 17.87
C PRO A 272 -5.83 -11.52 17.71
N GLY A 273 -6.48 -12.58 18.17
CA GLY A 273 -7.92 -12.75 18.06
C GLY A 273 -8.36 -14.19 18.34
N PHE A 274 -9.67 -14.42 18.35
CA PHE A 274 -10.33 -15.68 18.68
C PHE A 274 -9.94 -16.84 17.75
N LEU A 275 -9.71 -16.53 16.47
CA LEU A 275 -9.33 -17.51 15.43
C LEU A 275 -7.84 -17.48 15.07
N SER A 276 -7.00 -16.92 15.94
CA SER A 276 -5.54 -16.76 15.70
C SER A 276 -4.77 -18.08 15.59
N PHE A 277 -5.38 -19.21 15.98
CA PHE A 277 -4.81 -20.55 15.82
C PHE A 277 -4.81 -21.05 14.37
N LEU A 278 -5.55 -20.40 13.45
CA LEU A 278 -5.57 -20.77 12.05
C LEU A 278 -4.20 -20.54 11.38
N PRO A 279 -3.84 -21.34 10.36
CA PRO A 279 -2.59 -21.16 9.63
C PRO A 279 -2.49 -19.76 9.03
N LYS A 280 -1.29 -19.16 9.07
CA LYS A 280 -1.03 -17.86 8.45
C LYS A 280 -1.25 -17.93 6.93
N GLN A 281 -1.84 -16.87 6.38
CA GLN A 281 -1.93 -16.69 4.94
C GLN A 281 -0.55 -16.34 4.36
N GLU A 282 -0.43 -16.38 3.03
CA GLU A 282 0.77 -15.90 2.35
C GLU A 282 1.04 -14.44 2.76
N PRO A 283 2.30 -14.02 3.06
CA PRO A 283 2.58 -12.74 3.70
C PRO A 283 2.00 -11.51 2.99
N ARG A 284 1.99 -11.48 1.65
CA ARG A 284 1.46 -10.37 0.87
C ARG A 284 -0.06 -10.35 0.88
N GLN A 285 -0.71 -11.52 0.89
CA GLN A 285 -2.15 -11.63 1.14
C GLN A 285 -2.53 -11.26 2.58
N ALA A 286 -1.73 -11.69 3.55
CA ALA A 286 -1.93 -11.41 4.98
C ALA A 286 -1.90 -9.90 5.30
N PHE A 287 -1.19 -9.13 4.47
CA PHE A 287 -1.19 -7.67 4.56
C PHE A 287 -2.21 -7.05 3.60
N GLU A 288 -2.05 -7.15 2.28
CA GLU A 288 -2.88 -6.39 1.32
C GLU A 288 -4.27 -6.98 1.09
N GLY A 289 -4.38 -8.31 1.16
CA GLY A 289 -5.61 -9.07 0.95
C GLY A 289 -6.33 -9.46 2.24
N PHE A 290 -5.97 -8.86 3.37
CA PHE A 290 -6.55 -9.17 4.68
C PHE A 290 -8.04 -8.82 4.72
N GLN A 291 -8.89 -9.79 5.07
CA GLN A 291 -10.35 -9.62 5.05
C GLN A 291 -11.07 -10.18 6.28
N TYR A 292 -10.38 -10.40 7.40
CA TYR A 292 -10.99 -10.97 8.59
C TYR A 292 -12.13 -10.07 9.11
N LEU A 293 -13.32 -10.67 9.28
CA LEU A 293 -14.54 -9.98 9.68
C LEU A 293 -14.74 -9.91 11.21
N GLY A 294 -14.11 -10.83 11.95
CA GLY A 294 -14.29 -10.97 13.39
C GLY A 294 -15.36 -12.00 13.77
N ALA A 295 -15.17 -12.67 14.91
CA ALA A 295 -15.97 -13.80 15.35
C ALA A 295 -17.46 -13.47 15.57
N GLY A 296 -17.76 -12.27 16.11
CA GLY A 296 -19.13 -11.80 16.28
C GLY A 296 -19.83 -11.59 14.94
N VAL A 297 -19.15 -11.00 13.96
CA VAL A 297 -19.68 -10.83 12.60
C VAL A 297 -19.89 -12.17 11.89
N LEU A 298 -18.98 -13.14 12.07
CA LEU A 298 -19.16 -14.50 11.55
C LEU A 298 -20.41 -15.17 12.15
N LEU A 299 -20.62 -15.02 13.47
CA LEU A 299 -21.82 -15.50 14.15
C LEU A 299 -23.09 -14.81 13.62
N LEU A 300 -23.04 -13.49 13.39
CA LEU A 300 -24.15 -12.73 12.79
C LEU A 300 -24.56 -13.31 11.43
N ILE A 301 -23.60 -13.53 10.54
CA ILE A 301 -23.86 -14.07 9.20
C ILE A 301 -24.42 -15.50 9.30
N ALA A 302 -23.83 -16.34 10.15
CA ALA A 302 -24.29 -17.71 10.36
C ALA A 302 -25.72 -17.77 10.93
N ALA A 303 -26.02 -16.94 11.93
CA ALA A 303 -27.35 -16.85 12.55
C ALA A 303 -28.40 -16.34 11.55
N ALA A 304 -28.10 -15.29 10.79
CA ALA A 304 -28.98 -14.76 9.75
C ALA A 304 -29.29 -15.81 8.66
N TRP A 305 -28.26 -16.54 8.21
CA TRP A 305 -28.42 -17.62 7.25
C TRP A 305 -29.30 -18.76 7.79
N TRP A 306 -29.06 -19.19 9.03
CA TRP A 306 -29.82 -20.27 9.68
C TRP A 306 -31.29 -19.87 9.86
N LEU A 307 -31.56 -18.67 10.36
CA LEU A 307 -32.92 -18.14 10.52
C LEU A 307 -33.67 -18.07 9.18
N THR A 308 -33.01 -17.58 8.13
CA THR A 308 -33.59 -17.49 6.78
C THR A 308 -33.96 -18.88 6.24
N ARG A 309 -33.11 -19.89 6.44
CA ARG A 309 -33.39 -21.28 6.03
C ARG A 309 -34.55 -21.88 6.82
N ARG A 310 -34.58 -21.65 8.14
CA ARG A 310 -35.64 -22.16 9.01
C ARG A 310 -36.99 -21.57 8.65
N ALA A 311 -37.06 -20.27 8.36
CA ALA A 311 -38.28 -19.59 7.92
C ALA A 311 -38.86 -20.20 6.65
N ARG A 312 -38.02 -20.36 5.62
CA ARG A 312 -38.44 -20.99 4.35
C ARG A 312 -38.94 -22.42 4.53
N LYS A 313 -38.25 -23.22 5.35
CA LYS A 313 -38.60 -24.63 5.57
C LYS A 313 -39.95 -24.79 6.29
N LEU A 314 -40.24 -23.92 7.25
CA LEU A 314 -41.47 -24.00 8.04
C LEU A 314 -42.68 -23.38 7.34
N GLY A 315 -42.50 -22.65 6.23
CA GLY A 315 -43.58 -21.88 5.59
C GLY A 315 -44.15 -20.78 6.49
N VAL A 316 -43.54 -20.58 7.66
CA VAL A 316 -43.90 -19.56 8.63
C VAL A 316 -43.07 -18.34 8.30
N ASP A 317 -43.73 -17.21 8.12
CA ASP A 317 -43.08 -15.91 8.23
C ASP A 317 -42.59 -15.81 9.68
N THR A 318 -41.34 -16.17 9.96
CA THR A 318 -40.79 -16.37 11.33
C THR A 318 -40.80 -15.13 12.22
N ALA A 319 -41.36 -14.03 11.73
CA ALA A 319 -41.57 -12.83 12.50
C ALA A 319 -42.84 -13.00 13.37
N LEU A 320 -42.65 -13.07 14.69
CA LEU A 320 -43.72 -12.71 15.62
C LEU A 320 -44.28 -11.33 15.24
N ALA A 321 -45.52 -11.03 15.63
CA ALA A 321 -46.05 -9.67 15.54
C ALA A 321 -45.04 -8.70 16.20
N PRO A 322 -44.79 -7.52 15.62
CA PRO A 322 -43.92 -6.53 16.26
C PRO A 322 -44.41 -6.28 17.69
N GLU A 323 -43.50 -6.10 18.64
CA GLU A 323 -43.90 -5.62 19.96
C GLU A 323 -44.59 -4.25 19.80
N PRO A 324 -45.58 -3.89 20.63
CA PRO A 324 -46.38 -2.66 20.45
C PRO A 324 -45.55 -1.37 20.35
N GLU A 325 -44.35 -1.36 20.94
CA GLU A 325 -43.44 -0.20 20.97
C GLU A 325 -42.45 -0.17 19.79
N ASP A 326 -42.40 -1.22 18.97
CA ASP A 326 -41.45 -1.30 17.86
C ASP A 326 -41.94 -0.61 16.60
N ARG A 327 -41.00 -0.02 15.86
CA ARG A 327 -41.28 0.42 14.51
C ARG A 327 -41.51 -0.78 13.59
N ASP A 328 -42.62 -0.79 12.85
CA ASP A 328 -42.79 -1.76 11.76
C ASP A 328 -41.79 -1.47 10.63
N THR A 329 -40.91 -2.44 10.40
CA THR A 329 -39.82 -2.38 9.42
C THR A 329 -39.99 -3.42 8.30
N ARG A 330 -41.15 -4.09 8.22
CA ARG A 330 -41.43 -5.15 7.24
C ARG A 330 -41.25 -4.69 5.81
N ASP A 331 -41.96 -3.64 5.41
CA ASP A 331 -41.96 -3.16 4.04
C ASP A 331 -40.61 -2.62 3.62
N VAL A 332 -39.97 -1.81 4.47
CA VAL A 332 -38.64 -1.25 4.18
C VAL A 332 -37.58 -2.35 4.09
N THR A 333 -37.65 -3.40 4.91
CA THR A 333 -36.73 -4.53 4.84
C THR A 333 -36.94 -5.34 3.57
N ALA A 334 -38.19 -5.60 3.19
CA ALA A 334 -38.51 -6.27 1.92
C ALA A 334 -37.97 -5.47 0.73
N GLN A 335 -38.17 -4.15 0.72
CA GLN A 335 -37.60 -3.25 -0.30
C GLN A 335 -36.07 -3.30 -0.34
N ALA A 336 -35.38 -3.39 0.81
CA ALA A 336 -33.94 -3.53 0.84
C ALA A 336 -33.47 -4.85 0.19
N PHE A 337 -34.11 -5.97 0.48
CA PHE A 337 -33.78 -7.25 -0.16
C PHE A 337 -34.10 -7.27 -1.65
N GLU A 338 -35.16 -6.58 -2.09
CA GLU A 338 -35.44 -6.34 -3.52
C GLU A 338 -34.29 -5.57 -4.18
N ARG A 339 -33.87 -4.45 -3.57
CA ARG A 339 -32.75 -3.66 -4.09
C ARG A 339 -31.45 -4.46 -4.10
N ALA A 340 -31.21 -5.29 -3.09
CA ALA A 340 -30.03 -6.15 -3.01
C ALA A 340 -29.93 -7.15 -4.19
N ARG A 341 -31.04 -7.47 -4.89
CA ARG A 341 -31.02 -8.36 -6.06
C ARG A 341 -30.22 -7.81 -7.24
N THR A 342 -30.18 -6.48 -7.42
CA THR A 342 -29.32 -5.88 -8.47
C THR A 342 -27.89 -5.79 -7.98
N LEU A 343 -27.68 -5.42 -6.71
CA LEU A 343 -26.36 -5.32 -6.10
C LEU A 343 -25.63 -6.67 -6.05
N LYS A 344 -26.34 -7.80 -5.92
CA LYS A 344 -25.74 -9.15 -5.79
C LYS A 344 -24.69 -9.45 -6.87
N TRP A 345 -24.95 -9.06 -8.13
CA TRP A 345 -24.06 -9.36 -9.24
C TRP A 345 -22.78 -8.56 -9.14
N VAL A 346 -22.87 -7.30 -8.70
CA VAL A 346 -21.71 -6.47 -8.40
C VAL A 346 -20.91 -7.06 -7.25
N LEU A 347 -21.55 -7.53 -6.17
CA LEU A 347 -20.83 -8.16 -5.06
C LEU A 347 -20.11 -9.46 -5.47
N ILE A 348 -20.73 -10.25 -6.36
CA ILE A 348 -20.10 -11.46 -6.93
C ILE A 348 -18.86 -11.06 -7.75
N VAL A 349 -18.98 -10.08 -8.65
CA VAL A 349 -17.86 -9.61 -9.46
C VAL A 349 -16.72 -9.09 -8.58
N LEU A 350 -17.02 -8.26 -7.58
CA LEU A 350 -16.03 -7.75 -6.63
C LEU A 350 -15.35 -8.88 -5.84
N THR A 351 -16.09 -9.93 -5.45
CA THR A 351 -15.52 -11.10 -4.77
C THR A 351 -14.58 -11.89 -5.68
N VAL A 352 -14.98 -12.12 -6.93
CA VAL A 352 -14.14 -12.83 -7.92
C VAL A 352 -12.86 -12.06 -8.19
N LEU A 353 -12.95 -10.73 -8.36
CA LEU A 353 -11.77 -9.88 -8.52
C LEU A 353 -10.87 -9.88 -7.28
N ALA A 354 -11.47 -9.91 -6.08
CA ALA A 354 -10.72 -9.96 -4.82
C ALA A 354 -9.90 -11.25 -4.69
N ILE A 355 -10.50 -12.41 -5.01
CA ILE A 355 -9.81 -13.71 -5.02
C ILE A 355 -8.75 -13.76 -6.13
N SER A 356 -9.02 -13.11 -7.28
CA SER A 356 -8.08 -12.94 -8.39
C SER A 356 -7.63 -14.28 -9.01
N THR A 357 -6.47 -14.28 -9.69
CA THR A 357 -5.97 -15.40 -10.48
C THR A 357 -5.16 -16.42 -9.69
N LYS A 358 -4.63 -16.02 -8.52
CA LYS A 358 -3.89 -16.91 -7.62
C LYS A 358 -4.76 -17.27 -6.43
N ILE A 359 -5.50 -18.37 -6.58
CA ILE A 359 -6.47 -18.84 -5.60
C ILE A 359 -5.72 -19.60 -4.50
N GLN A 360 -5.81 -19.09 -3.27
CA GLN A 360 -5.07 -19.61 -2.12
C GLN A 360 -6.00 -19.86 -0.94
N ILE A 361 -5.64 -20.82 -0.08
CA ILE A 361 -6.29 -21.05 1.21
C ILE A 361 -5.23 -21.45 2.25
N PHE A 362 -5.26 -20.87 3.45
CA PHE A 362 -4.31 -21.19 4.53
C PHE A 362 -2.84 -21.10 4.10
N GLY A 363 -2.51 -20.09 3.28
CA GLY A 363 -1.17 -19.86 2.74
C GLY A 363 -0.73 -20.84 1.65
N LYS A 364 -1.60 -21.75 1.18
CA LYS A 364 -1.32 -22.70 0.10
C LYS A 364 -2.01 -22.28 -1.19
N THR A 365 -1.27 -22.25 -2.28
CA THR A 365 -1.82 -22.06 -3.64
C THR A 365 -2.57 -23.31 -4.08
N LEU A 366 -3.86 -23.16 -4.41
CA LEU A 366 -4.69 -24.20 -5.00
C LEU A 366 -4.64 -24.14 -6.53
N ILE A 367 -4.79 -22.93 -7.08
CA ILE A 367 -4.84 -22.68 -8.52
C ILE A 367 -4.07 -21.39 -8.80
N ASP A 368 -3.23 -21.41 -9.83
CA ASP A 368 -2.51 -20.23 -10.33
C ASP A 368 -2.81 -20.07 -11.83
N ILE A 369 -3.63 -19.06 -12.15
CA ILE A 369 -4.08 -18.80 -13.52
C ILE A 369 -3.14 -17.75 -14.13
N PRO A 370 -2.33 -18.10 -15.16
CA PRO A 370 -1.45 -17.12 -15.79
C PRO A 370 -2.27 -16.04 -16.49
N LEU A 371 -1.92 -14.78 -16.25
CA LEU A 371 -2.54 -13.65 -16.93
C LEU A 371 -1.99 -13.51 -18.34
N PRO A 372 -2.84 -13.34 -19.36
CA PRO A 372 -2.37 -12.96 -20.69
C PRO A 372 -1.76 -11.55 -20.65
N GLU A 373 -0.70 -11.31 -21.43
CA GLU A 373 0.04 -10.04 -21.41
C GLU A 373 -0.86 -8.81 -21.64
N ALA A 374 -1.87 -8.95 -22.51
CA ALA A 374 -2.85 -7.90 -22.78
C ALA A 374 -3.70 -7.49 -21.56
N ALA A 375 -3.88 -8.39 -20.57
CA ALA A 375 -4.67 -8.11 -19.37
C ALA A 375 -3.84 -7.45 -18.25
N VAL A 376 -2.50 -7.54 -18.32
CA VAL A 376 -1.60 -7.04 -17.27
C VAL A 376 -1.74 -5.52 -17.06
N PRO A 377 -1.75 -4.66 -18.10
CA PRO A 377 -1.89 -3.22 -17.89
C PRO A 377 -3.24 -2.83 -17.28
N VAL A 378 -4.32 -3.52 -17.67
CA VAL A 378 -5.69 -3.22 -17.20
C VAL A 378 -5.86 -3.66 -15.75
N LEU A 379 -5.48 -4.90 -15.44
CA LEU A 379 -5.63 -5.46 -14.10
C LEU A 379 -4.57 -4.95 -13.12
N GLY A 380 -3.42 -4.49 -13.62
CA GLY A 380 -2.36 -3.85 -12.83
C GLY A 380 -2.78 -2.53 -12.19
N VAL A 381 -3.82 -1.87 -12.70
CA VAL A 381 -4.44 -0.72 -11.99
C VAL A 381 -4.94 -1.15 -10.61
N ILE A 382 -5.47 -2.38 -10.51
CA ILE A 382 -6.00 -2.98 -9.28
C ILE A 382 -5.03 -4.02 -8.70
N ARG A 383 -3.74 -3.68 -8.60
CA ARG A 383 -2.68 -4.60 -8.11
C ARG A 383 -3.08 -5.35 -6.82
N ALA A 384 -3.65 -4.64 -5.84
CA ALA A 384 -4.09 -5.14 -4.55
C ALA A 384 -5.56 -5.51 -4.58
N SER A 385 -5.88 -6.47 -5.45
CA SER A 385 -7.26 -6.83 -5.76
C SER A 385 -8.03 -7.30 -4.54
N GLY A 386 -7.37 -7.90 -3.54
CA GLY A 386 -8.00 -8.37 -2.30
C GLY A 386 -8.81 -7.29 -1.56
N ARG A 387 -8.44 -6.02 -1.70
CA ARG A 387 -9.15 -4.86 -1.13
C ARG A 387 -10.60 -4.73 -1.65
N LEU A 388 -10.90 -5.24 -2.85
CA LEU A 388 -12.23 -5.17 -3.48
C LEU A 388 -13.33 -5.93 -2.73
N PHE A 389 -12.99 -6.72 -1.70
CA PHE A 389 -13.98 -7.42 -0.88
C PHE A 389 -14.68 -6.52 0.16
N TRP A 390 -14.18 -5.33 0.49
CA TRP A 390 -14.77 -4.48 1.54
C TRP A 390 -16.26 -4.14 1.33
N PRO A 391 -16.73 -3.75 0.12
CA PRO A 391 -18.16 -3.55 -0.12
C PRO A 391 -19.01 -4.79 0.14
N VAL A 392 -18.45 -5.98 -0.16
CA VAL A 392 -19.10 -7.27 0.08
C VAL A 392 -19.24 -7.51 1.58
N ALA A 393 -18.16 -7.30 2.34
CA ALA A 393 -18.17 -7.42 3.79
C ALA A 393 -19.25 -6.53 4.43
N TYR A 394 -19.26 -5.23 4.11
CA TYR A 394 -20.26 -4.30 4.68
C TYR A 394 -21.68 -4.63 4.26
N ALA A 395 -21.92 -5.00 2.99
CA ALA A 395 -23.24 -5.40 2.52
C ALA A 395 -23.73 -6.69 3.22
N LEU A 396 -22.85 -7.67 3.45
CA LEU A 396 -23.19 -8.90 4.17
C LEU A 396 -23.56 -8.62 5.62
N VAL A 397 -22.81 -7.77 6.31
CA VAL A 397 -23.13 -7.36 7.69
C VAL A 397 -24.48 -6.65 7.73
N PHE A 398 -24.68 -5.66 6.87
CA PHE A 398 -25.94 -4.90 6.77
C PHE A 398 -27.14 -5.82 6.53
N LEU A 399 -27.10 -6.66 5.49
CA LEU A 399 -28.21 -7.56 5.16
C LEU A 399 -28.46 -8.62 6.24
N SER A 400 -27.42 -9.09 6.93
CA SER A 400 -27.57 -10.02 8.04
C SER A 400 -28.26 -9.37 9.25
N LEU A 401 -27.94 -8.10 9.54
CA LEU A 401 -28.62 -7.33 10.59
C LEU A 401 -30.11 -7.18 10.32
N LEU A 402 -30.50 -6.96 9.05
CA LEU A 402 -31.92 -6.90 8.68
C LEU A 402 -32.69 -8.18 9.02
N VAL A 403 -32.04 -9.34 8.92
CA VAL A 403 -32.63 -10.62 9.34
C VAL A 403 -32.71 -10.70 10.86
N ILE A 404 -31.63 -10.35 11.58
CA ILE A 404 -31.59 -10.41 13.05
C ILE A 404 -32.60 -9.48 13.70
N TYR A 405 -32.84 -8.29 13.13
CA TYR A 405 -33.84 -7.35 13.64
C TYR A 405 -35.27 -7.89 13.63
N ARG A 406 -35.52 -8.90 12.79
CA ARG A 406 -36.83 -9.59 12.71
C ARG A 406 -36.87 -10.87 13.51
N ALA A 407 -35.75 -11.28 14.11
CA ALA A 407 -35.67 -12.51 14.88
C ALA A 407 -36.34 -12.35 16.26
N PRO A 408 -36.95 -13.42 16.80
CA PRO A 408 -37.33 -13.41 18.20
C PRO A 408 -36.08 -13.20 19.08
N LYS A 409 -36.25 -12.47 20.19
CA LYS A 409 -35.14 -12.12 21.11
C LYS A 409 -33.99 -11.37 20.41
N ARG A 410 -34.26 -10.53 19.40
CA ARG A 410 -33.23 -9.78 18.65
C ARG A 410 -32.22 -9.05 19.53
N ASN A 411 -32.65 -8.47 20.66
CA ASN A 411 -31.75 -7.73 21.56
C ASN A 411 -30.72 -8.65 22.21
N LEU A 412 -31.11 -9.90 22.54
CA LEU A 412 -30.20 -10.93 23.01
C LEU A 412 -29.21 -11.32 21.91
N TRP A 413 -29.69 -11.56 20.68
CA TRP A 413 -28.81 -11.84 19.54
C TRP A 413 -27.79 -10.74 19.31
N LEU A 414 -28.24 -9.48 19.24
CA LEU A 414 -27.36 -8.33 19.08
C LEU A 414 -26.37 -8.20 20.23
N GLY A 415 -26.80 -8.36 21.48
CA GLY A 415 -25.93 -8.32 22.65
C GLY A 415 -24.84 -9.40 22.62
N VAL A 416 -25.19 -10.64 22.29
CA VAL A 416 -24.23 -11.75 22.16
C VAL A 416 -23.26 -11.52 21.01
N ILE A 417 -23.75 -11.09 19.85
CA ILE A 417 -22.95 -10.81 18.66
C ILE A 417 -21.95 -9.68 18.91
N VAL A 418 -22.42 -8.55 19.47
CA VAL A 418 -21.57 -7.41 19.83
C VAL A 418 -20.57 -7.80 20.91
N GLY A 419 -21.01 -8.51 21.95
CA GLY A 419 -20.14 -8.98 23.03
C GLY A 419 -19.02 -9.87 22.50
N LEU A 420 -19.35 -10.85 21.65
CA LEU A 420 -18.35 -11.72 21.03
C LEU A 420 -17.38 -10.94 20.12
N GLN A 421 -17.88 -9.94 19.36
CA GLN A 421 -17.03 -9.10 18.53
C GLN A 421 -16.04 -8.28 19.36
N LEU A 422 -16.50 -7.69 20.47
CA LEU A 422 -15.64 -6.92 21.37
C LEU A 422 -14.58 -7.80 22.07
N LEU A 423 -14.95 -9.02 22.46
CA LEU A 423 -14.01 -9.99 23.04
C LEU A 423 -12.93 -10.39 22.03
N ASP A 424 -13.31 -10.69 20.79
CA ASP A 424 -12.37 -11.02 19.71
C ASP A 424 -11.40 -9.85 19.43
N LEU A 425 -11.91 -8.62 19.43
CA LEU A 425 -11.12 -7.42 19.16
C LEU A 425 -10.26 -6.95 20.33
N GLY A 426 -10.42 -7.48 21.55
CA GLY A 426 -9.72 -6.96 22.73
C GLY A 426 -8.19 -6.94 22.55
N ALA A 427 -7.60 -8.08 22.19
CA ALA A 427 -6.16 -8.17 21.94
C ALA A 427 -5.75 -7.48 20.63
N PHE A 428 -6.61 -7.53 19.62
CA PHE A 428 -6.38 -6.89 18.32
C PHE A 428 -6.31 -5.35 18.44
N ALA A 429 -7.18 -4.73 19.23
CA ALA A 429 -7.16 -3.30 19.50
C ALA A 429 -5.86 -2.87 20.18
N GLY A 430 -5.36 -3.67 21.14
CA GLY A 430 -4.05 -3.45 21.75
C GLY A 430 -2.91 -3.50 20.74
N HIS A 431 -2.95 -4.44 19.79
CA HIS A 431 -1.98 -4.51 18.69
C HIS A 431 -2.01 -3.26 17.81
N VAL A 432 -3.20 -2.83 17.35
CA VAL A 432 -3.37 -1.62 16.53
C VAL A 432 -2.92 -0.37 17.27
N LYS A 433 -3.26 -0.25 18.56
CA LYS A 433 -2.80 0.86 19.41
C LYS A 433 -1.29 0.88 19.58
N GLY A 434 -0.65 -0.29 19.64
CA GLY A 434 0.80 -0.45 19.63
C GLY A 434 1.48 0.15 18.39
N LEU A 435 0.83 0.11 17.22
CA LEU A 435 1.38 0.67 15.98
C LEU A 435 1.48 2.20 16.01
N THR A 436 0.65 2.87 16.82
CA THR A 436 0.67 4.32 17.04
C THR A 436 1.29 4.72 18.38
N ALA A 437 1.80 3.75 19.16
CA ALA A 437 2.40 4.03 20.46
C ALA A 437 3.63 4.95 20.35
N ARG A 438 4.35 4.91 19.21
CA ARG A 438 5.47 5.81 18.91
C ARG A 438 5.10 7.29 18.97
N ALA A 439 3.81 7.66 18.85
CA ALA A 439 3.38 9.05 19.00
C ALA A 439 3.63 9.64 20.39
N SER A 440 3.85 8.81 21.41
CA SER A 440 4.32 9.28 22.72
C SER A 440 5.78 9.76 22.71
N ASP A 441 6.57 9.34 21.72
CA ASP A 441 7.92 9.84 21.47
C ASP A 441 7.88 10.85 20.31
N ARG A 442 8.26 12.09 20.58
CA ARG A 442 8.23 13.17 19.60
C ARG A 442 9.52 13.27 18.77
N THR A 443 10.43 12.31 18.92
CA THR A 443 11.69 12.27 18.18
C THR A 443 11.42 12.12 16.69
N ILE A 444 11.85 13.12 15.91
CA ILE A 444 11.73 13.13 14.44
C ILE A 444 12.97 12.50 13.81
N VAL A 445 14.14 12.72 14.42
CA VAL A 445 15.44 12.29 13.92
C VAL A 445 16.07 11.35 14.94
N SER A 446 16.23 10.10 14.53
CA SER A 446 16.73 8.99 15.32
C SER A 446 18.03 8.40 14.77
N VAL A 447 18.29 8.51 13.45
CA VAL A 447 19.51 8.01 12.81
C VAL A 447 20.47 9.12 12.44
N ALA A 448 20.03 10.16 11.74
CA ALA A 448 20.86 11.27 11.27
C ALA A 448 20.98 12.39 12.32
N LYS A 449 21.41 12.05 13.54
CA LYS A 449 21.28 12.89 14.74
C LYS A 449 22.03 14.23 14.66
N SER A 450 23.19 14.27 14.00
CA SER A 450 24.03 15.45 13.99
C SER A 450 23.33 16.65 13.35
N PRO A 451 23.43 17.86 13.95
CA PRO A 451 22.93 19.09 13.34
C PRO A 451 23.72 19.48 12.08
N GLN A 452 24.94 18.95 11.90
CA GLN A 452 25.79 19.26 10.74
C GLN A 452 25.18 18.80 9.41
N TRP A 453 24.28 17.80 9.43
CA TRP A 453 23.51 17.40 8.25
C TRP A 453 22.70 18.57 7.64
N SER A 454 22.15 19.45 8.47
CA SER A 454 21.40 20.61 7.97
C SER A 454 22.32 21.60 7.25
N GLN A 455 23.57 21.73 7.69
CA GLN A 455 24.58 22.56 7.02
C GLN A 455 24.98 21.96 5.68
N LEU A 456 25.22 20.64 5.63
CA LEU A 456 25.53 19.91 4.38
C LEU A 456 24.41 20.05 3.34
N ILE A 457 23.16 19.88 3.79
CA ILE A 457 21.97 19.99 2.93
C ILE A 457 21.83 21.42 2.42
N ALA A 458 21.87 22.43 3.29
CA ALA A 458 21.73 23.84 2.91
C ALA A 458 22.83 24.32 1.95
N ALA A 459 24.03 23.73 2.01
CA ALA A 459 25.14 24.01 1.09
C ALA A 459 25.04 23.29 -0.26
N SER A 460 24.05 22.40 -0.44
CA SER A 460 23.90 21.57 -1.63
C SER A 460 22.81 22.08 -2.58
N ALA A 461 23.03 21.93 -3.88
CA ALA A 461 22.01 22.20 -4.90
C ALA A 461 20.95 21.09 -4.97
N GLN A 462 21.33 19.86 -4.62
CA GLN A 462 20.48 18.67 -4.62
C GLN A 462 21.09 17.61 -3.67
N VAL A 463 20.22 16.79 -3.06
CA VAL A 463 20.62 15.57 -2.34
C VAL A 463 20.36 14.34 -3.22
N ASN A 464 21.39 13.50 -3.39
CA ASN A 464 21.31 12.27 -4.17
C ASN A 464 21.50 11.06 -3.27
N PHE A 465 20.56 10.13 -3.31
CA PHE A 465 20.71 8.85 -2.64
C PHE A 465 21.48 7.85 -3.51
N VAL A 466 22.38 7.11 -2.88
CA VAL A 466 23.28 6.15 -3.53
C VAL A 466 23.12 4.76 -2.86
N PRO A 467 22.66 3.73 -3.61
CA PRO A 467 21.96 3.83 -4.90
C PRO A 467 20.64 4.62 -4.79
N PRO A 468 20.01 5.04 -5.90
CA PRO A 468 18.71 5.73 -5.88
C PRO A 468 17.57 4.73 -5.58
N ASN A 469 17.49 4.25 -4.33
CA ASN A 469 16.50 3.26 -3.91
C ASN A 469 16.00 3.56 -2.49
N ALA A 470 14.92 4.32 -2.36
CA ALA A 470 14.32 4.72 -1.08
C ALA A 470 14.04 3.55 -0.10
N LEU A 471 13.93 2.32 -0.59
CA LEU A 471 13.65 1.12 0.21
C LEU A 471 14.91 0.41 0.73
N ALA A 472 16.12 0.82 0.31
CA ALA A 472 17.36 0.21 0.76
C ALA A 472 17.67 0.53 2.24
N ASN A 473 17.38 1.76 2.68
CA ASN A 473 17.49 2.17 4.08
C ASN A 473 16.46 3.27 4.38
N GLN A 474 15.25 2.84 4.71
CA GLN A 474 14.09 3.72 4.91
C GLN A 474 14.29 4.77 6.02
N PRO A 475 14.82 4.46 7.21
CA PRO A 475 15.04 5.48 8.24
C PRO A 475 15.95 6.62 7.78
N VAL A 476 17.09 6.30 7.15
CA VAL A 476 18.02 7.31 6.62
C VAL A 476 17.35 8.10 5.49
N PHE A 477 16.67 7.40 4.58
CA PHE A 477 15.96 8.04 3.48
C PHE A 477 14.92 9.04 4.00
N TYR A 478 14.04 8.65 4.93
CA TYR A 478 12.97 9.52 5.42
C TYR A 478 13.52 10.75 6.16
N GLU A 479 14.49 10.57 7.06
CA GLU A 479 15.05 11.70 7.83
C GLU A 479 15.80 12.69 6.94
N MET A 480 16.58 12.20 5.97
CA MET A 480 17.29 13.07 5.02
C MET A 480 16.32 13.79 4.07
N THR A 481 15.31 13.08 3.56
CA THR A 481 14.27 13.66 2.72
C THR A 481 13.52 14.75 3.46
N TYR A 482 13.11 14.51 4.71
CA TYR A 482 12.46 15.53 5.53
C TYR A 482 13.33 16.79 5.67
N ARG A 483 14.62 16.63 6.01
CA ARG A 483 15.54 17.77 6.16
C ARG A 483 15.77 18.52 4.83
N ALA A 484 15.98 17.79 3.73
CA ALA A 484 16.17 18.37 2.40
C ALA A 484 14.95 19.18 1.96
N VAL A 485 13.76 18.60 2.06
CA VAL A 485 12.50 19.26 1.71
C VAL A 485 12.23 20.48 2.60
N SER A 486 12.53 20.40 3.89
CA SER A 486 12.37 21.52 4.83
C SER A 486 13.31 22.69 4.46
N ALA A 487 14.50 22.38 3.96
CA ALA A 487 15.45 23.35 3.42
C ALA A 487 15.15 23.75 1.96
N LYS A 488 14.07 23.24 1.36
CA LYS A 488 13.71 23.42 -0.07
C LYS A 488 14.80 22.97 -1.03
N VAL A 489 15.60 21.98 -0.63
CA VAL A 489 16.61 21.34 -1.46
C VAL A 489 15.99 20.09 -2.10
N PRO A 490 16.02 19.96 -3.44
CA PRO A 490 15.44 18.81 -4.11
C PRO A 490 16.25 17.53 -3.86
N ILE A 491 15.58 16.38 -4.01
CA ILE A 491 16.19 15.05 -3.94
C ILE A 491 15.93 14.25 -5.22
N ASN A 492 16.87 13.37 -5.57
CA ASN A 492 16.79 12.61 -6.83
C ASN A 492 15.76 11.49 -6.83
N THR A 493 15.40 10.91 -5.68
CA THR A 493 14.55 9.71 -5.63
C THR A 493 13.43 9.79 -4.62
N MET A 494 12.38 9.00 -4.83
CA MET A 494 11.22 8.92 -3.94
C MET A 494 10.62 7.52 -3.94
N TYR A 495 10.13 7.07 -2.79
CA TYR A 495 9.20 5.95 -2.72
C TYR A 495 7.84 6.40 -3.28
N ALA A 496 7.66 6.33 -4.59
CA ALA A 496 6.42 6.75 -5.24
C ALA A 496 5.38 5.63 -5.25
N ALA A 497 4.09 5.99 -5.20
CA ALA A 497 2.97 5.06 -5.27
C ALA A 497 2.94 4.30 -6.60
N ARG A 498 3.36 4.99 -7.68
CA ARG A 498 3.60 4.43 -9.01
C ARG A 498 4.92 4.96 -9.54
N PRO A 499 5.75 4.09 -10.15
CA PRO A 499 7.01 4.51 -10.73
C PRO A 499 6.77 5.42 -11.94
N ASN A 500 7.61 6.43 -12.09
CA ASN A 500 7.69 7.26 -13.28
C ASN A 500 8.85 6.75 -14.16
N PRO A 501 8.59 6.10 -15.31
CA PRO A 501 9.65 5.51 -16.13
C PRO A 501 10.70 6.52 -16.59
N LYS A 502 10.31 7.80 -16.78
CA LYS A 502 11.25 8.86 -17.12
C LYS A 502 12.21 9.15 -15.97
N GLN A 503 11.70 9.19 -14.74
CA GLN A 503 12.53 9.40 -13.55
C GLN A 503 13.46 8.22 -13.32
N GLU A 504 12.96 6.99 -13.39
CA GLU A 504 13.79 5.78 -13.21
C GLU A 504 14.95 5.75 -14.21
N ALA A 505 14.71 6.16 -15.46
CA ALA A 505 15.75 6.26 -16.48
C ALA A 505 16.82 7.33 -16.13
N LEU A 506 16.40 8.48 -15.58
CA LEU A 506 17.31 9.54 -15.14
C LEU A 506 18.13 9.10 -13.92
N GLU A 507 17.48 8.60 -12.87
CA GLU A 507 18.14 8.06 -11.67
C GLU A 507 19.17 7.00 -12.02
N PHE A 508 18.82 6.09 -12.94
CA PHE A 508 19.73 5.05 -13.39
C PHE A 508 20.93 5.64 -14.15
N SER A 509 20.69 6.54 -15.11
CA SER A 509 21.75 7.18 -15.89
C SER A 509 22.73 7.94 -14.99
N ASP A 510 22.20 8.69 -14.03
CA ASP A 510 22.98 9.45 -13.06
C ASP A 510 23.79 8.53 -12.14
N TYR A 511 23.18 7.43 -11.70
CA TYR A 511 23.87 6.43 -10.90
C TYR A 511 25.00 5.73 -11.68
N GLN A 512 24.81 5.41 -12.97
CA GLN A 512 25.88 4.84 -13.80
C GLN A 512 27.05 5.81 -13.96
N ARG A 513 26.78 7.09 -14.21
CA ARG A 513 27.84 8.13 -14.26
C ARG A 513 28.56 8.24 -12.91
N PHE A 514 27.82 8.17 -11.80
CA PHE A 514 28.38 8.17 -10.46
C PHE A 514 29.32 6.99 -10.20
N LEU A 515 28.94 5.78 -10.62
CA LEU A 515 29.79 4.58 -10.52
C LEU A 515 31.09 4.70 -11.33
N GLN A 516 31.08 5.50 -12.41
CA GLN A 516 32.26 5.83 -13.22
C GLN A 516 33.10 6.99 -12.64
N GLY A 517 32.78 7.47 -11.43
CA GLY A 517 33.49 8.55 -10.76
C GLY A 517 33.09 9.96 -11.22
N VAL A 518 32.03 10.08 -12.02
CA VAL A 518 31.49 11.38 -12.46
C VAL A 518 30.39 11.83 -11.50
N ARG A 519 30.60 12.97 -10.83
CA ARG A 519 29.61 13.57 -9.92
C ARG A 519 29.46 15.07 -10.14
N HIS A 520 28.33 15.62 -9.72
CA HIS A 520 28.15 17.07 -9.64
C HIS A 520 28.81 17.61 -8.36
N PRO A 521 29.70 18.61 -8.44
CA PRO A 521 30.49 19.07 -7.30
C PRO A 521 29.65 19.81 -6.25
N ASP A 522 28.53 20.39 -6.63
CA ASP A 522 27.62 21.16 -5.77
C ASP A 522 26.51 20.31 -5.12
N GLN A 523 26.52 18.99 -5.34
CA GLN A 523 25.51 18.08 -4.83
C GLN A 523 26.01 17.24 -3.67
N LEU A 524 25.12 16.95 -2.72
CA LEU A 524 25.35 16.03 -1.62
C LEU A 524 24.97 14.62 -2.07
N TYR A 525 25.84 13.64 -1.87
CA TYR A 525 25.52 12.23 -2.12
C TYR A 525 25.46 11.48 -0.80
N VAL A 526 24.30 10.92 -0.46
CA VAL A 526 24.05 10.17 0.78
C VAL A 526 23.95 8.70 0.47
N TYR A 527 24.75 7.89 1.13
CA TYR A 527 24.77 6.44 0.92
C TYR A 527 23.75 5.80 1.84
N ILE A 528 22.75 5.18 1.22
CA ILE A 528 21.77 4.33 1.90
C ILE A 528 22.17 2.86 1.88
N ASN A 529 23.11 2.50 1.00
CA ASN A 529 23.91 1.29 1.08
C ASN A 529 25.39 1.70 1.01
N PRO A 530 26.24 1.39 2.02
CA PRO A 530 27.61 1.90 2.12
C PRO A 530 28.58 1.21 1.15
N CYS A 531 28.35 1.40 -0.15
CA CYS A 531 29.25 0.96 -1.20
C CYS A 531 30.48 1.87 -1.29
N LEU A 532 31.66 1.30 -1.54
CA LEU A 532 32.84 2.12 -1.83
C LEU A 532 32.63 2.85 -3.16
N PRO A 533 32.86 4.17 -3.24
CA PRO A 533 32.82 4.86 -4.52
C PRO A 533 33.99 4.46 -5.41
N HIS A 534 33.88 4.88 -6.68
CA HIS A 534 34.96 4.89 -7.64
C HIS A 534 36.27 5.44 -7.01
N PRO A 535 37.46 4.85 -7.31
CA PRO A 535 38.73 5.25 -6.71
C PRO A 535 39.00 6.76 -6.66
N SER A 536 38.63 7.49 -7.72
CA SER A 536 38.82 8.96 -7.80
C SER A 536 38.04 9.76 -6.74
N LEU A 537 36.98 9.18 -6.17
CA LEU A 537 36.11 9.85 -5.19
C LEU A 537 36.38 9.39 -3.75
N ARG A 538 37.17 8.32 -3.54
CA ARG A 538 37.41 7.75 -2.19
C ARG A 538 38.01 8.75 -1.20
N GLY A 539 38.88 9.65 -1.64
CA GLY A 539 39.47 10.69 -0.77
C GLY A 539 38.46 11.73 -0.25
N GLN A 540 37.31 11.86 -0.91
CA GLN A 540 36.24 12.79 -0.54
C GLN A 540 35.19 12.14 0.36
N LEU A 541 35.24 10.80 0.53
CA LEU A 541 34.27 10.06 1.32
C LEU A 541 34.35 10.48 2.80
N ARG A 542 33.19 10.76 3.38
CA ARG A 542 33.02 11.10 4.79
C ARG A 542 31.91 10.27 5.41
N GLU A 543 31.92 10.19 6.72
CA GLU A 543 30.91 9.54 7.55
C GLU A 543 30.51 10.46 8.69
N LEU A 544 29.20 10.52 8.93
CA LEU A 544 28.59 11.22 10.05
C LEU A 544 27.41 10.38 10.54
N ASP A 545 27.29 10.15 11.86
CA ASP A 545 26.28 9.27 12.46
C ASP A 545 26.23 7.83 11.87
N GLY A 546 27.35 7.32 11.35
CA GLY A 546 27.41 6.03 10.68
C GLY A 546 26.83 6.03 9.26
N ILE A 547 26.47 7.19 8.71
CA ILE A 547 25.96 7.35 7.34
C ILE A 547 27.09 7.91 6.48
N TRP A 548 27.42 7.20 5.40
CA TRP A 548 28.44 7.64 4.46
C TRP A 548 27.87 8.70 3.51
N PHE A 549 28.70 9.68 3.15
CA PHE A 549 28.33 10.72 2.21
C PHE A 549 29.54 11.27 1.45
N LEU A 550 29.27 11.90 0.29
CA LEU A 550 30.21 12.79 -0.38
C LEU A 550 29.68 14.22 -0.26
N PRO A 551 30.38 15.13 0.44
CA PRO A 551 29.92 16.50 0.62
C PRO A 551 29.91 17.28 -0.71
N PRO A 552 29.05 18.31 -0.84
CA PRO A 552 29.21 19.30 -1.89
C PRO A 552 30.50 20.11 -1.63
N VAL A 553 31.15 20.60 -2.68
CA VAL A 553 32.41 21.35 -2.61
C VAL A 553 32.29 22.62 -1.76
N ARG A 554 31.08 23.20 -1.65
CA ARG A 554 30.81 24.39 -0.84
C ARG A 554 30.64 24.10 0.66
N ALA A 555 30.52 22.84 1.06
CA ALA A 555 30.41 22.50 2.47
C ALA A 555 31.76 22.59 3.18
N ASP A 556 31.71 22.80 4.48
CA ASP A 556 32.89 22.74 5.34
C ASP A 556 33.52 21.33 5.29
N ALA A 557 34.78 21.27 4.86
CA ALA A 557 35.55 20.04 4.71
C ALA A 557 35.84 19.33 6.06
N SER A 558 35.64 20.02 7.19
CA SER A 558 35.77 19.48 8.54
C SER A 558 34.59 18.60 8.96
N ILE A 559 33.48 18.63 8.23
CA ILE A 559 32.27 17.88 8.58
C ILE A 559 32.47 16.39 8.27
N GLY A 560 32.25 15.57 9.30
CA GLY A 560 32.36 14.12 9.23
C GLY A 560 33.81 13.62 9.32
N ARG A 561 33.96 12.32 9.49
CA ARG A 561 35.26 11.63 9.55
C ARG A 561 35.47 10.77 8.31
N VAL A 562 36.70 10.36 8.04
CA VAL A 562 36.96 9.34 7.00
C VAL A 562 36.43 8.00 7.52
N PRO A 563 35.51 7.32 6.78
CA PRO A 563 35.02 6.01 7.19
C PRO A 563 36.11 4.95 7.09
N ALA A 564 36.03 3.94 7.97
CA ALA A 564 36.79 2.72 7.84
C ALA A 564 35.99 1.72 6.99
N PRO A 565 36.45 1.33 5.79
CA PRO A 565 35.73 0.35 4.98
C PRO A 565 35.71 -1.01 5.67
N HIS A 566 34.55 -1.67 5.66
CA HIS A 566 34.46 -3.04 6.16
C HIS A 566 35.14 -4.01 5.19
N PRO A 567 35.94 -4.96 5.69
CA PRO A 567 36.53 -5.99 4.84
C PRO A 567 35.42 -6.88 4.26
N PHE A 568 35.60 -7.33 3.03
CA PHE A 568 34.68 -8.28 2.40
C PHE A 568 34.76 -9.64 3.12
N PRO A 569 33.64 -10.18 3.66
CA PRO A 569 33.65 -11.47 4.32
C PRO A 569 34.04 -12.60 3.37
N GLN A 570 35.06 -13.38 3.72
CA GLN A 570 35.48 -14.60 3.03
C GLN A 570 34.88 -15.84 3.72
N ASN A 571 34.79 -16.95 2.99
CA ASN A 571 34.31 -18.25 3.46
C ASN A 571 32.88 -18.25 3.99
N VAL A 572 32.04 -17.35 3.47
CA VAL A 572 30.62 -17.26 3.80
C VAL A 572 29.80 -16.84 2.58
N MET A 573 28.64 -17.47 2.40
CA MET A 573 27.65 -17.03 1.43
C MET A 573 26.94 -15.79 1.95
N GLN A 574 26.97 -14.70 1.18
CA GLN A 574 26.34 -13.44 1.50
C GLN A 574 25.06 -13.25 0.68
N PRO A 575 23.96 -12.79 1.28
CA PRO A 575 22.78 -12.41 0.53
C PRO A 575 23.09 -11.18 -0.33
N VAL A 576 22.68 -11.24 -1.59
CA VAL A 576 22.70 -10.09 -2.50
C VAL A 576 21.29 -9.54 -2.52
N ALA A 577 21.08 -8.36 -1.95
CA ALA A 577 19.80 -7.68 -1.91
C ALA A 577 20.00 -6.17 -1.75
N ARG A 578 18.93 -5.39 -1.94
CA ARG A 578 18.96 -3.91 -1.97
C ARG A 578 19.69 -3.23 -0.81
N ASP A 579 19.63 -3.84 0.37
CA ASP A 579 20.14 -3.34 1.65
C ASP A 579 21.44 -4.06 2.07
N LYS A 580 22.01 -4.90 1.20
CA LYS A 580 23.17 -5.73 1.54
C LYS A 580 24.45 -5.20 0.90
N PRO A 581 25.59 -5.23 1.63
CA PRO A 581 26.88 -4.82 1.08
C PRO A 581 27.31 -5.61 -0.16
N ALA A 582 26.91 -6.89 -0.27
CA ALA A 582 27.27 -7.72 -1.42
C ALA A 582 26.69 -7.20 -2.75
N ALA A 583 25.60 -6.41 -2.71
CA ALA A 583 25.07 -5.75 -3.91
C ALA A 583 26.02 -4.68 -4.46
N CYS A 584 26.95 -4.15 -3.65
CA CYS A 584 27.95 -3.18 -4.07
C CYS A 584 29.01 -3.76 -5.01
N LEU A 585 29.09 -5.09 -5.14
CA LEU A 585 30.03 -5.75 -6.04
C LEU A 585 29.52 -5.82 -7.48
N LEU A 586 28.22 -5.57 -7.67
CA LEU A 586 27.57 -5.64 -8.95
C LEU A 586 27.83 -4.33 -9.71
N ASP A 587 28.49 -4.42 -10.86
CA ASP A 587 28.94 -3.25 -11.63
C ASP A 587 27.94 -2.88 -12.75
N GLY A 588 28.43 -2.55 -13.95
CA GLY A 588 27.57 -2.18 -15.08
C GLY A 588 26.53 -3.24 -15.43
N ASP A 589 25.36 -2.77 -15.88
CA ASP A 589 24.22 -3.55 -16.40
C ASP A 589 23.41 -4.39 -15.40
N TRP A 590 23.52 -4.10 -14.11
CA TRP A 590 22.57 -4.58 -13.10
C TRP A 590 21.38 -3.64 -12.90
N ALA A 591 20.20 -4.20 -12.61
CA ALA A 591 19.08 -3.44 -12.08
C ALA A 591 19.35 -3.00 -10.64
N LEU A 592 18.54 -2.08 -10.11
CA LEU A 592 18.58 -1.78 -8.68
C LEU A 592 18.23 -3.02 -7.86
N GLY A 593 18.84 -3.14 -6.68
CA GLY A 593 18.61 -4.30 -5.84
C GLY A 593 17.16 -4.41 -5.36
N GLU A 594 16.70 -5.65 -5.22
CA GLU A 594 15.41 -6.01 -4.62
C GLU A 594 15.65 -6.80 -3.32
N GLU A 595 14.58 -7.16 -2.60
CA GLU A 595 14.67 -7.86 -1.31
C GLU A 595 15.29 -9.27 -1.41
N GLY A 596 15.19 -9.92 -2.59
CA GLY A 596 15.60 -11.31 -2.77
C GLY A 596 16.61 -11.53 -3.88
N GLY A 597 17.38 -10.53 -4.26
CA GLY A 597 18.39 -10.62 -5.33
C GLY A 597 18.42 -9.41 -6.26
N VAL A 598 19.32 -9.47 -7.23
CA VAL A 598 19.50 -8.42 -8.24
C VAL A 598 19.52 -9.05 -9.62
N TRP A 599 18.71 -8.50 -10.52
CA TRP A 599 18.61 -8.95 -11.89
C TRP A 599 19.53 -8.16 -12.82
N THR A 600 20.12 -8.82 -13.82
CA THR A 600 20.75 -8.12 -14.94
C THR A 600 19.70 -7.36 -15.76
N ARG A 601 20.08 -6.27 -16.44
CA ARG A 601 19.18 -5.55 -17.37
C ARG A 601 19.18 -6.16 -18.76
N GLY A 602 20.26 -6.83 -19.13
CA GLY A 602 20.41 -7.48 -20.42
C GLY A 602 21.08 -8.84 -20.31
N ALA A 603 21.55 -9.32 -21.46
CA ALA A 603 22.19 -10.62 -21.61
C ALA A 603 23.60 -10.68 -21.03
N GLU A 604 24.16 -9.54 -20.61
CA GLU A 604 25.50 -9.46 -20.06
C GLU A 604 25.49 -8.58 -18.81
N ALA A 605 26.33 -8.93 -17.84
CA ALA A 605 26.60 -8.11 -16.68
C ALA A 605 27.95 -8.50 -16.07
N SER A 606 28.52 -7.59 -15.27
CA SER A 606 29.81 -7.81 -14.62
C SER A 606 29.75 -7.53 -13.13
N LEU A 607 30.59 -8.21 -12.36
CA LEU A 607 30.87 -7.89 -10.97
C LEU A 607 32.38 -7.85 -10.77
N THR A 608 32.84 -6.99 -9.87
CA THR A 608 34.26 -6.82 -9.56
C THR A 608 34.49 -7.04 -8.08
N LEU A 609 35.45 -7.91 -7.76
CA LEU A 609 35.87 -8.09 -6.37
C LEU A 609 36.73 -6.91 -5.91
N PRO A 610 36.60 -6.47 -4.64
CA PRO A 610 37.40 -5.35 -4.12
C PRO A 610 38.89 -5.66 -4.13
N ASP A 611 39.73 -4.67 -4.44
CA ASP A 611 41.20 -4.78 -4.43
C ASP A 611 41.77 -5.21 -3.07
N SER A 612 41.01 -5.02 -1.99
CA SER A 612 41.38 -5.42 -0.62
C SER A 612 41.28 -6.93 -0.39
N VAL A 613 40.65 -7.67 -1.30
CA VAL A 613 40.45 -9.11 -1.17
C VAL A 613 41.67 -9.87 -1.69
N THR A 614 42.29 -10.66 -0.81
CA THR A 614 43.37 -11.56 -1.21
C THR A 614 42.77 -12.85 -1.78
N ILE A 615 43.17 -13.20 -3.00
CA ILE A 615 42.73 -14.42 -3.68
C ILE A 615 43.83 -15.48 -3.56
N ALA A 616 43.61 -16.47 -2.70
CA ALA A 616 44.53 -17.58 -2.52
C ALA A 616 44.41 -18.60 -3.67
N PRO A 617 45.48 -19.36 -4.00
CA PRO A 617 45.36 -20.50 -4.90
C PRO A 617 44.25 -21.46 -4.44
N GLY A 618 43.48 -22.00 -5.39
CA GLY A 618 42.34 -22.87 -5.08
C GLY A 618 41.11 -22.15 -4.53
N SER A 619 41.08 -20.81 -4.54
CA SER A 619 39.86 -20.06 -4.20
C SER A 619 38.77 -20.28 -5.25
N GLU A 620 37.52 -20.25 -4.81
CA GLU A 620 36.34 -20.43 -5.64
C GLU A 620 35.28 -19.38 -5.31
N LEU A 621 34.51 -19.00 -6.33
CA LEU A 621 33.33 -18.17 -6.17
C LEU A 621 32.08 -19.04 -6.20
N ARG A 622 31.24 -18.89 -5.19
CA ARG A 622 29.94 -19.56 -5.15
C ARG A 622 28.83 -18.54 -5.36
N PHE A 623 27.84 -18.92 -6.16
CA PHE A 623 26.71 -18.07 -6.49
C PHE A 623 25.40 -18.84 -6.39
N THR A 624 24.37 -18.19 -5.87
CA THR A 624 22.98 -18.66 -5.92
C THR A 624 22.23 -17.90 -7.00
N LEU A 625 21.94 -18.58 -8.11
CA LEU A 625 21.50 -17.96 -9.37
C LEU A 625 20.18 -18.54 -9.88
N ASN A 626 19.43 -17.74 -10.65
CA ASN A 626 18.34 -18.21 -11.51
C ASN A 626 18.19 -17.30 -12.73
N THR A 627 17.55 -17.80 -13.80
CA THR A 627 17.32 -17.02 -15.02
C THR A 627 15.83 -16.77 -15.26
N ALA A 628 15.50 -15.69 -15.97
CA ALA A 628 14.11 -15.38 -16.30
C ALA A 628 13.46 -16.45 -17.20
N ARG A 629 14.28 -17.20 -17.95
CA ARG A 629 13.90 -18.36 -18.76
C ARG A 629 15.06 -19.36 -18.83
N PRO A 630 14.84 -20.61 -19.23
CA PRO A 630 15.93 -21.55 -19.49
C PRO A 630 16.97 -20.94 -20.43
N ALA A 631 18.23 -20.93 -20.01
CA ALA A 631 19.32 -20.25 -20.70
C ALA A 631 20.67 -20.89 -20.33
N ARG A 632 21.65 -20.76 -21.22
CA ARG A 632 23.05 -21.09 -20.93
C ARG A 632 23.76 -19.83 -20.42
N VAL A 633 24.41 -19.90 -19.27
CA VAL A 633 25.16 -18.80 -18.68
C VAL A 633 26.64 -19.14 -18.72
N SER A 634 27.39 -18.42 -19.56
CA SER A 634 28.84 -18.46 -19.57
C SER A 634 29.38 -17.52 -18.50
N VAL A 635 30.19 -18.03 -17.58
CA VAL A 635 30.92 -17.23 -16.59
C VAL A 635 32.35 -17.05 -17.04
N LEU A 636 32.77 -15.80 -17.21
CA LEU A 636 34.11 -15.42 -17.62
C LEU A 636 34.83 -14.77 -16.43
N ILE A 637 36.10 -15.12 -16.23
CA ILE A 637 36.97 -14.48 -15.26
C ILE A 637 38.05 -13.73 -16.03
N ASN A 638 38.15 -12.40 -15.82
CA ASN A 638 39.07 -11.52 -16.53
C ASN A 638 39.06 -11.74 -18.07
N GLY A 639 37.88 -11.98 -18.63
CA GLY A 639 37.66 -12.19 -20.07
C GLY A 639 37.87 -13.61 -20.58
N GLN A 640 38.37 -14.54 -19.77
CA GLN A 640 38.50 -15.96 -20.14
C GLN A 640 37.29 -16.75 -19.66
N VAL A 641 36.74 -17.64 -20.50
CA VAL A 641 35.61 -18.51 -20.12
C VAL A 641 36.09 -19.48 -19.05
N ALA A 642 35.55 -19.34 -17.84
CA ALA A 642 35.82 -20.24 -16.74
C ALA A 642 34.93 -21.48 -16.84
N GLN A 643 33.61 -21.29 -17.00
CA GLN A 643 32.66 -22.39 -17.09
C GLN A 643 31.31 -21.95 -17.67
N ASP A 644 30.64 -22.88 -18.37
CA ASP A 644 29.27 -22.72 -18.86
C ASP A 644 28.29 -23.50 -17.97
N TYR A 645 27.13 -22.88 -17.70
CA TYR A 645 26.08 -23.45 -16.87
C TYR A 645 24.75 -23.47 -17.60
N GLU A 646 24.09 -24.63 -17.60
CA GLU A 646 22.67 -24.71 -17.96
C GLU A 646 21.81 -24.28 -16.77
N MET A 647 21.04 -23.21 -16.98
CA MET A 647 20.25 -22.51 -15.97
C MET A 647 18.75 -22.51 -16.31
N SER A 648 17.91 -22.35 -15.29
CA SER A 648 16.46 -22.30 -15.44
C SER A 648 15.84 -21.25 -14.51
N LYS A 649 14.50 -21.17 -14.50
CA LYS A 649 13.75 -20.35 -13.53
C LYS A 649 13.95 -20.78 -12.08
N LYS A 650 14.36 -22.04 -11.84
CA LYS A 650 14.65 -22.54 -10.50
C LYS A 650 16.02 -22.05 -10.03
N VAL A 651 16.08 -21.68 -8.76
CA VAL A 651 17.31 -21.31 -8.07
C VAL A 651 18.28 -22.49 -8.07
N LYS A 652 19.54 -22.21 -8.40
CA LYS A 652 20.64 -23.17 -8.46
C LYS A 652 21.91 -22.54 -7.90
N GLU A 653 22.61 -23.28 -7.06
CA GLU A 653 23.95 -22.91 -6.61
C GLU A 653 24.98 -23.37 -7.65
N ILE A 654 25.92 -22.49 -7.99
CA ILE A 654 27.04 -22.79 -8.88
C ILE A 654 28.36 -22.43 -8.19
N THR A 655 29.44 -23.13 -8.56
CA THR A 655 30.79 -22.93 -8.01
C THR A 655 31.76 -22.74 -9.15
N VAL A 656 32.38 -21.56 -9.21
CA VAL A 656 33.29 -21.14 -10.27
C VAL A 656 34.71 -21.12 -9.70
N PRO A 657 35.59 -22.04 -10.10
CA PRO A 657 36.98 -22.04 -9.64
C PRO A 657 37.70 -20.81 -10.18
N LEU A 658 38.50 -20.14 -9.35
CA LEU A 658 39.32 -19.02 -9.79
C LEU A 658 40.62 -19.55 -10.41
N PRO A 659 41.02 -19.14 -11.62
CA PRO A 659 42.15 -19.70 -12.36
C PRO A 659 43.53 -19.29 -11.80
N VAL A 660 43.60 -18.82 -10.56
CA VAL A 660 44.81 -18.19 -9.99
C VAL A 660 45.82 -19.26 -9.56
N THR A 661 46.95 -19.34 -10.28
CA THR A 661 48.11 -20.19 -9.96
C THR A 661 49.11 -19.54 -9.00
N SER A 662 49.03 -18.22 -8.76
CA SER A 662 49.84 -17.50 -7.78
C SER A 662 49.16 -16.21 -7.35
N GLY A 663 49.14 -15.89 -6.05
CA GLY A 663 48.36 -14.80 -5.43
C GLY A 663 48.52 -13.44 -6.10
N THR A 664 47.61 -13.13 -7.02
CA THR A 664 47.54 -11.84 -7.71
C THR A 664 46.83 -10.82 -6.84
N ARG A 665 47.42 -9.62 -6.73
CA ARG A 665 46.73 -8.40 -6.27
C ARG A 665 46.21 -7.66 -7.50
N GLY A 666 44.89 -7.53 -7.61
CA GLY A 666 44.22 -6.77 -8.67
C GLY A 666 42.72 -7.06 -8.71
N PRO A 667 41.91 -6.17 -9.31
CA PRO A 667 40.47 -6.36 -9.37
C PRO A 667 40.15 -7.59 -10.23
N LEU A 668 39.53 -8.60 -9.62
CA LEU A 668 39.04 -9.76 -10.35
C LEU A 668 37.65 -9.43 -10.89
N GLN A 669 37.54 -9.36 -12.21
CA GLN A 669 36.27 -9.10 -12.89
C GLN A 669 35.63 -10.44 -13.30
N VAL A 670 34.41 -10.67 -12.84
CA VAL A 670 33.57 -11.79 -13.28
C VAL A 670 32.49 -11.25 -14.20
N ARG A 671 32.40 -11.80 -15.41
CA ARG A 671 31.38 -11.41 -16.39
C ARG A 671 30.47 -12.60 -16.67
N PHE A 672 29.17 -12.34 -16.68
CA PHE A 672 28.13 -13.31 -17.02
C PHE A 672 27.63 -13.01 -18.43
N VAL A 673 27.58 -14.02 -19.29
CA VAL A 673 27.03 -13.91 -20.65
C VAL A 673 25.92 -14.94 -20.81
N ILE A 674 24.70 -14.45 -21.02
CA ILE A 674 23.45 -15.22 -21.06
C ILE A 674 23.10 -15.50 -22.52
N LYS A 675 23.15 -16.77 -22.89
CA LYS A 675 22.87 -17.29 -24.24
C LYS A 675 21.62 -18.18 -24.21
N ASP A 676 20.95 -18.30 -25.35
CA ASP A 676 19.83 -19.23 -25.49
C ASP A 676 20.35 -20.68 -25.52
N GLN A 677 19.62 -21.62 -24.90
CA GLN A 677 19.99 -23.05 -24.92
C GLN A 677 19.84 -23.68 -26.32
N ALA A 678 18.89 -23.17 -27.09
CA ALA A 678 18.62 -23.53 -28.49
C ALA A 678 18.15 -22.27 -29.25
N PRO A 679 18.35 -22.20 -30.59
CA PRO A 679 17.82 -21.10 -31.39
C PRO A 679 16.30 -21.03 -31.20
N PRO A 680 15.74 -19.93 -30.66
CA PRO A 680 14.31 -19.84 -30.48
C PRO A 680 13.62 -19.70 -31.85
N ALA A 681 12.39 -20.23 -31.98
CA ALA A 681 11.60 -20.11 -33.21
C ALA A 681 11.30 -18.64 -33.58
N GLU A 682 11.30 -17.76 -32.59
CA GLU A 682 11.20 -16.30 -32.73
C GLU A 682 12.29 -15.60 -31.92
N PRO A 683 12.78 -14.42 -32.34
CA PRO A 683 13.79 -13.67 -31.60
C PRO A 683 13.29 -13.33 -30.19
N VAL A 684 14.01 -13.78 -29.17
CA VAL A 684 13.65 -13.51 -27.78
C VAL A 684 14.01 -12.06 -27.45
N PRO A 685 13.07 -11.24 -26.95
CA PRO A 685 13.37 -9.88 -26.55
C PRO A 685 14.53 -9.84 -25.55
N GLN A 686 15.47 -8.90 -25.71
CA GLN A 686 16.65 -8.78 -24.83
C GLN A 686 16.25 -8.69 -23.33
N GLY A 687 15.12 -8.06 -23.02
CA GLY A 687 14.58 -7.97 -21.66
C GLY A 687 14.18 -9.31 -21.01
N MET A 688 14.09 -10.41 -21.77
CA MET A 688 13.85 -11.76 -21.22
C MET A 688 15.14 -12.56 -21.00
N LYS A 689 16.30 -12.09 -21.48
CA LYS A 689 17.60 -12.72 -21.25
C LYS A 689 18.24 -12.15 -19.99
N ARG A 690 17.68 -12.48 -18.83
CA ARG A 690 18.10 -11.93 -17.53
C ARG A 690 18.57 -13.02 -16.58
N LEU A 691 19.62 -12.72 -15.82
CA LEU A 691 20.17 -13.53 -14.73
C LEU A 691 19.88 -12.80 -13.40
N LYS A 692 19.55 -13.55 -12.36
CA LYS A 692 19.43 -13.04 -11.00
C LYS A 692 20.52 -13.64 -10.13
N ILE A 693 21.19 -12.81 -9.34
CA ILE A 693 22.04 -13.25 -8.22
C ILE A 693 21.28 -13.01 -6.91
N SER A 694 21.09 -14.06 -6.12
CA SER A 694 20.45 -13.97 -4.79
C SER A 694 21.47 -14.10 -3.66
N GLN A 695 22.56 -14.83 -3.88
CA GLN A 695 23.67 -14.93 -2.93
C GLN A 695 25.01 -15.07 -3.68
N LEU A 696 26.10 -14.67 -3.02
CA LEU A 696 27.47 -14.68 -3.51
C LEU A 696 28.41 -14.93 -2.34
N GLY A 697 29.44 -15.76 -2.51
CA GLY A 697 30.52 -15.91 -1.56
C GLY A 697 31.86 -16.19 -2.24
N LEU A 698 32.94 -15.66 -1.66
CA LEU A 698 34.30 -16.04 -2.00
C LEU A 698 34.81 -17.02 -0.95
N PHE A 699 35.21 -18.21 -1.39
CA PHE A 699 35.78 -19.23 -0.53
C PHE A 699 37.26 -19.38 -0.87
N THR A 700 38.12 -19.20 0.11
CA THR A 700 39.53 -19.57 -0.02
C THR A 700 39.60 -21.09 0.15
N GLY A 701 40.37 -21.77 -0.71
CA GLY A 701 40.54 -23.21 -0.60
C GLY A 701 41.02 -23.65 0.80
N PRO A 702 40.82 -24.92 1.18
CA PRO A 702 41.28 -25.45 2.46
C PRO A 702 42.78 -25.32 2.68
#